data_AF-A0A7K8W676-F1
#
_entry.id   AF-A0A7K8W676-F1
#
_cell.length_a   1.000
_cell.length_b   1.000
_cell.length_c   1.000
_cell.angle_alpha   90.00
_cell.angle_beta   90.00
_cell.angle_gamma   90.00
#
_symmetry.space_group_name_H-M   'P 1'
#
loop_
_entity.id
_entity.type
_entity.pdbx_description
1 polymer ?
#
loop_
_entity_poly.entity_id
_entity_poly.type
_entity_poly.pdbx_seq_one_letter_code
_entity_poly.pdbx_strand_id
1 'polypeptide(L)'
;DHNYSLRGQRAAAPGRTDSALPGVLGRLAEERHLPEQVRSVLRAQFADLPCELHSWRQMAEYSPEMRQFACILYLYHTESYDYLQKIFPLPHPYSLTNWLSNNEAAAGFSNDIFLRLQDKVKRENRAYHYCTVMVQDMSLQKQQEWDPQTGHLTGFVDLGAGILDADEAPLASEVIILMAVGISSPWAAPLGYFFVNCTTGHLLAQLFRQAISKLNNIGIMVLAVTSGASARGAETARALGIRIDPERIQCTFHHPPGSTQGITYFFDVCHALQLIRNALQCFQKVEWLSDTMWWQHVVELAALPEQRVLEQCSPNSDRSGTKESYHLKVNLATLLFSEGVADGLEHLQNLGLASFQNCSGTVKFVRLMSSLCNVFYGRDPYGKGLNKPLLAGNYTKISNLFNEAKSFFVTLTDSMGRYIIKSKRKLGFLSFLLNAESLKWLYSNYVCTEGTTSHHLQTYAFSLDPLELFLRAIQQACGTSGSPTCTVFQAAYHKLLASFTLSPGSPHSSASGNMSLLDISLSRRRDLTLGSIRAQYNPARGRALAREYPFCAGLLLHSSALSNALTDLSLHTWSITCAAGFVAEQLACDLQCEACLASLFDSDESRLGCRSVLYIKKLGGVSLPSASVHHIASVSERVLKWYGKAGDGNKNTKLWHLSLGQKIFQELLGESPLFPTLTNHLFDGELSISNHYTVLVKEITRCYLNIRTNSVQHLNLKYSCGRHRLKRLKGKHLFPSPLDSCQLSCTHMGS
;
A
#
# COMPACT_ATOMS: atom_id res chain seq x y z
N ASP A 1 -61.94 -76.53 47.10
CA ASP A 1 -60.72 -75.86 46.61
C ASP A 1 -61.10 -74.52 45.99
N HIS A 2 -61.45 -73.50 46.80
CA HIS A 2 -60.58 -72.47 47.40
C HIS A 2 -59.80 -71.65 46.36
N ASN A 3 -59.75 -70.32 46.36
CA ASN A 3 -60.39 -69.28 47.18
C ASN A 3 -60.12 -67.92 46.50
N TYR A 4 -61.00 -66.96 46.75
CA TYR A 4 -60.84 -65.52 46.52
C TYR A 4 -59.76 -64.88 47.43
N SER A 5 -59.20 -63.74 46.99
CA SER A 5 -59.10 -62.44 47.73
C SER A 5 -57.72 -61.72 47.74
N LEU A 6 -57.70 -60.54 47.08
CA LEU A 6 -57.20 -59.20 47.47
C LEU A 6 -55.85 -58.97 48.19
N ARG A 7 -55.05 -58.07 47.57
CA ARG A 7 -54.61 -56.70 48.02
C ARG A 7 -53.10 -56.45 47.92
N GLY A 8 -52.73 -55.37 47.23
CA GLY A 8 -51.40 -54.75 47.34
C GLY A 8 -51.02 -53.79 46.22
N GLN A 9 -51.71 -52.64 46.08
CA GLN A 9 -51.19 -51.49 45.33
C GLN A 9 -49.87 -50.99 45.95
N ARG A 10 -48.84 -50.77 45.13
CA ARG A 10 -47.83 -49.73 45.38
C ARG A 10 -47.23 -49.23 44.05
N ALA A 11 -47.63 -48.00 43.73
CA ALA A 11 -46.97 -46.95 42.95
C ALA A 11 -46.12 -47.34 41.74
N ALA A 12 -46.60 -46.94 40.56
CA ALA A 12 -45.78 -46.68 39.39
C ALA A 12 -44.68 -45.64 39.74
N ALA A 13 -43.42 -46.04 39.63
CA ALA A 13 -42.32 -45.11 39.43
C ALA A 13 -42.28 -44.77 37.92
N PRO A 14 -42.10 -43.50 37.54
CA PRO A 14 -42.10 -43.12 36.13
C PRO A 14 -40.92 -43.80 35.45
N GLY A 15 -41.17 -44.34 34.26
CA GLY A 15 -40.14 -44.85 33.38
C GLY A 15 -39.01 -43.83 33.30
N ARG A 16 -37.78 -44.31 33.52
CA ARG A 16 -36.57 -43.58 33.17
C ARG A 16 -36.74 -43.17 31.71
N THR A 17 -37.02 -41.89 31.49
CA THR A 17 -36.61 -41.23 30.26
C THR A 17 -35.12 -41.50 30.11
N ASP A 18 -34.73 -42.15 29.02
CA ASP A 18 -33.34 -42.15 28.55
C ASP A 18 -32.92 -40.68 28.43
N SER A 19 -32.32 -40.16 29.50
CA SER A 19 -31.62 -38.88 29.46
C SER A 19 -30.40 -39.13 28.59
N ALA A 20 -30.51 -38.82 27.30
CA ALA A 20 -29.38 -38.73 26.41
C ALA A 20 -28.29 -37.92 27.14
N LEU A 21 -27.15 -38.56 27.45
CA LEU A 21 -26.00 -37.86 28.00
C LEU A 21 -25.74 -36.64 27.11
N PRO A 22 -25.58 -35.42 27.64
CA PRO A 22 -25.24 -34.28 26.81
C PRO A 22 -23.95 -34.61 26.05
N GLY A 23 -24.03 -34.63 24.72
CA GLY A 23 -22.86 -34.79 23.85
C GLY A 23 -21.78 -33.77 24.20
N VAL A 24 -20.54 -33.97 23.72
CA VAL A 24 -19.38 -33.12 24.05
C VAL A 24 -19.69 -31.63 23.88
N LEU A 25 -20.46 -31.28 22.84
CA LEU A 25 -20.91 -29.92 22.55
C LEU A 25 -21.94 -29.37 23.55
N GLY A 26 -22.80 -30.21 24.11
CA GLY A 26 -23.76 -29.83 25.16
C GLY A 26 -23.06 -29.48 26.47
N ARG A 27 -22.06 -30.26 26.88
CA ARG A 27 -21.24 -29.97 28.07
C ARG A 27 -20.44 -28.69 27.94
N LEU A 28 -19.80 -28.48 26.79
CA LEU A 28 -19.09 -27.23 26.50
C LEU A 28 -20.03 -26.01 26.48
N ALA A 29 -21.26 -26.22 26.03
CA ALA A 29 -22.27 -25.19 25.95
C ALA A 29 -22.73 -24.73 27.35
N GLU A 30 -22.88 -25.65 28.29
CA GLU A 30 -23.30 -25.36 29.66
C GLU A 30 -22.18 -24.77 30.52
N GLU A 31 -20.93 -25.22 30.33
CA GLU A 31 -19.84 -24.87 31.26
C GLU A 31 -18.94 -23.70 30.83
N ARG A 32 -18.83 -23.37 29.53
CA ARG A 32 -17.80 -22.43 29.02
C ARG A 32 -18.28 -21.35 28.05
N HIS A 33 -19.59 -21.24 27.80
CA HIS A 33 -20.18 -20.19 26.92
C HIS A 33 -19.44 -20.00 25.58
N LEU A 34 -19.24 -21.09 24.81
CA LEU A 34 -18.67 -21.01 23.46
C LEU A 34 -19.38 -19.94 22.61
N PRO A 35 -18.63 -19.11 21.85
CA PRO A 35 -19.23 -18.16 20.91
C PRO A 35 -20.15 -18.88 19.92
N GLU A 36 -21.28 -18.25 19.58
CA GLU A 36 -22.33 -18.87 18.75
C GLU A 36 -21.82 -19.33 17.37
N GLN A 37 -20.88 -18.59 16.78
CA GLN A 37 -20.20 -18.97 15.53
C GLN A 37 -19.37 -20.26 15.66
N VAL A 38 -18.67 -20.44 16.77
CA VAL A 38 -17.88 -21.66 17.02
C VAL A 38 -18.82 -22.84 17.27
N ARG A 39 -19.92 -22.59 18.01
CA ARG A 39 -20.97 -23.60 18.20
C ARG A 39 -21.63 -24.01 16.89
N SER A 40 -21.91 -23.07 15.97
CA SER A 40 -22.53 -23.40 14.69
C SER A 40 -21.60 -24.22 13.81
N VAL A 41 -20.31 -23.85 13.72
CA VAL A 41 -19.29 -24.63 13.01
C VAL A 41 -19.19 -26.05 13.60
N LEU A 42 -19.06 -26.14 14.92
CA LEU A 42 -18.87 -27.42 15.58
C LEU A 42 -20.13 -28.30 15.52
N ARG A 43 -21.34 -27.73 15.63
CA ARG A 43 -22.59 -28.50 15.55
C ARG A 43 -22.87 -28.97 14.14
N ALA A 44 -22.66 -28.14 13.12
CA ALA A 44 -22.86 -28.48 11.72
C ALA A 44 -21.99 -29.67 11.28
N GLN A 45 -20.77 -29.77 11.83
CA GLN A 45 -19.77 -30.75 11.43
C GLN A 45 -19.72 -31.97 12.35
N PHE A 46 -20.07 -31.81 13.62
CA PHE A 46 -19.83 -32.80 14.66
C PHE A 46 -21.07 -33.11 15.51
N ALA A 47 -22.27 -33.02 14.91
CA ALA A 47 -23.56 -33.20 15.59
C ALA A 47 -23.66 -34.51 16.40
N ASP A 48 -23.08 -35.59 15.88
CA ASP A 48 -23.14 -36.94 16.46
C ASP A 48 -21.86 -37.39 17.18
N LEU A 49 -21.00 -36.45 17.62
CA LEU A 49 -19.70 -36.82 18.20
C LEU A 49 -19.87 -37.71 19.45
N PRO A 50 -19.48 -39.00 19.40
CA PRO A 50 -19.72 -39.92 20.51
C PRO A 50 -18.90 -39.51 21.74
N CYS A 51 -19.44 -39.66 22.94
CA CYS A 51 -18.66 -39.42 24.17
C CYS A 51 -17.64 -40.54 24.46
N GLU A 52 -17.65 -41.63 23.69
CA GLU A 52 -16.90 -42.85 23.97
C GLU A 52 -15.45 -42.79 23.48
N LEU A 53 -14.51 -42.90 24.42
CA LEU A 53 -13.04 -42.81 24.23
C LEU A 53 -12.47 -43.68 23.09
N HIS A 54 -13.12 -44.79 22.77
CA HIS A 54 -12.61 -45.82 21.85
C HIS A 54 -12.86 -45.48 20.38
N SER A 55 -13.78 -44.55 20.09
CA SER A 55 -14.10 -44.15 18.72
C SER A 55 -13.16 -43.08 18.14
N TRP A 56 -12.42 -42.36 19.00
CA TRP A 56 -11.60 -41.20 18.59
C TRP A 56 -10.10 -41.52 18.47
N ARG A 57 -9.68 -42.69 18.96
CA ARG A 57 -8.28 -43.12 18.97
C ARG A 57 -8.22 -44.62 18.69
N GLN A 58 -8.02 -44.98 17.42
CA GLN A 58 -7.77 -46.38 17.03
C GLN A 58 -6.27 -46.62 16.97
N MET A 59 -5.79 -47.61 17.74
CA MET A 59 -4.42 -48.15 17.66
C MET A 59 -3.30 -47.08 17.57
N ALA A 60 -3.43 -46.00 18.37
CA ALA A 60 -2.54 -44.83 18.50
C ALA A 60 -2.71 -43.65 17.52
N GLU A 61 -3.56 -43.74 16.50
CA GLU A 61 -3.82 -42.63 15.56
C GLU A 61 -5.18 -41.94 15.79
N TYR A 62 -5.23 -40.63 15.58
CA TYR A 62 -6.45 -39.81 15.66
C TYR A 62 -7.19 -39.79 14.33
N SER A 63 -8.52 -39.92 14.34
CA SER A 63 -9.36 -39.84 13.14
C SER A 63 -9.32 -38.42 12.53
N PRO A 64 -9.56 -38.27 11.21
CA PRO A 64 -9.60 -36.97 10.54
C PRO A 64 -10.58 -35.99 11.20
N GLU A 65 -11.75 -36.46 11.62
CA GLU A 65 -12.81 -35.66 12.25
C GLU A 65 -12.36 -35.16 13.62
N MET A 66 -11.68 -36.00 14.41
CA MET A 66 -11.07 -35.59 15.68
C MET A 66 -9.95 -34.56 15.46
N ARG A 67 -9.12 -34.73 14.43
CA ARG A 67 -8.07 -33.74 14.09
C ARG A 67 -8.69 -32.39 13.76
N GLN A 68 -9.72 -32.37 12.92
CA GLN A 68 -10.47 -31.17 12.56
C GLN A 68 -11.11 -30.52 13.79
N PHE A 69 -11.83 -31.31 14.62
CA PHE A 69 -12.45 -30.84 15.85
C PHE A 69 -11.43 -30.19 16.80
N ALA A 70 -10.32 -30.89 17.04
CA ALA A 70 -9.24 -30.41 17.91
C ALA A 70 -8.60 -29.12 17.39
N CYS A 71 -8.32 -29.05 16.08
CA CYS A 71 -7.76 -27.86 15.43
C CYS A 71 -8.73 -26.66 15.51
N ILE A 72 -10.00 -26.83 15.15
CA ILE A 72 -11.02 -25.79 15.20
C ILE A 72 -11.16 -25.28 16.65
N LEU A 73 -11.35 -26.19 17.59
CA LEU A 73 -11.54 -25.81 18.99
C LEU A 73 -10.33 -25.08 19.57
N TYR A 74 -9.12 -25.57 19.28
CA TYR A 74 -7.89 -24.93 19.76
C TYR A 74 -7.70 -23.53 19.16
N LEU A 75 -7.92 -23.37 17.86
CA LEU A 75 -7.75 -22.11 17.16
C LEU A 75 -8.75 -21.04 17.61
N TYR A 76 -10.00 -21.42 17.85
CA TYR A 76 -11.05 -20.48 18.27
C TYR A 76 -11.18 -20.30 19.78
N HIS A 77 -10.89 -21.33 20.59
CA HIS A 77 -11.17 -21.29 22.03
C HIS A 77 -10.24 -22.22 22.87
N THR A 78 -9.02 -21.76 23.12
CA THR A 78 -8.01 -22.52 23.88
C THR A 78 -8.46 -22.96 25.27
N GLU A 79 -9.23 -22.16 26.00
CA GLU A 79 -9.69 -22.55 27.34
C GLU A 79 -10.63 -23.77 27.32
N SER A 80 -11.42 -23.89 26.25
CA SER A 80 -12.30 -25.05 26.05
C SER A 80 -11.49 -26.25 25.63
N TYR A 81 -10.46 -26.04 24.81
CA TYR A 81 -9.52 -27.10 24.46
C TYR A 81 -8.81 -27.65 25.70
N ASP A 82 -8.24 -26.78 26.54
CA ASP A 82 -7.52 -27.17 27.77
C ASP A 82 -8.45 -27.87 28.77
N TYR A 83 -9.72 -27.44 28.84
CA TYR A 83 -10.74 -28.11 29.63
C TYR A 83 -11.03 -29.52 29.09
N LEU A 84 -11.29 -29.65 27.79
CA LEU A 84 -11.54 -30.96 27.19
C LEU A 84 -10.33 -31.86 27.24
N GLN A 85 -9.10 -31.33 27.20
CA GLN A 85 -7.88 -32.13 27.29
C GLN A 85 -7.76 -32.83 28.65
N LYS A 86 -8.42 -32.32 29.70
CA LYS A 86 -8.50 -32.98 31.02
C LYS A 86 -9.50 -34.14 31.05
N ILE A 87 -10.44 -34.18 30.11
CA ILE A 87 -11.59 -35.09 30.09
C ILE A 87 -11.47 -36.12 28.96
N PHE A 88 -10.92 -35.70 27.83
CA PHE A 88 -10.70 -36.46 26.63
C PHE A 88 -9.20 -36.52 26.32
N PRO A 89 -8.71 -37.58 25.67
CA PRO A 89 -7.32 -37.70 25.26
C PRO A 89 -7.02 -36.80 24.05
N LEU A 90 -7.23 -35.48 24.17
CA LEU A 90 -6.86 -34.53 23.13
C LEU A 90 -5.33 -34.41 23.04
N PRO A 91 -4.78 -34.23 21.83
CA PRO A 91 -3.34 -34.17 21.62
C PRO A 91 -2.74 -32.94 22.30
N HIS A 92 -1.42 -32.92 22.43
CA HIS A 92 -0.73 -31.71 22.85
C HIS A 92 -0.83 -30.63 21.74
N PRO A 93 -0.99 -29.33 22.07
CA PRO A 93 -1.09 -28.24 21.08
C PRO A 93 -0.02 -28.24 19.98
N TYR A 94 1.18 -28.74 20.31
CA TYR A 94 2.28 -28.90 19.35
C TYR A 94 1.95 -29.87 18.20
N SER A 95 1.16 -30.91 18.45
CA SER A 95 0.74 -31.86 17.42
C SER A 95 -0.25 -31.23 16.43
N LEU A 96 -1.03 -30.24 16.87
CA LEU A 96 -1.97 -29.51 16.02
C LEU A 96 -1.24 -28.72 14.93
N THR A 97 -0.04 -28.21 15.21
CA THR A 97 0.78 -27.50 14.23
C THR A 97 1.01 -28.33 12.97
N ASN A 98 1.25 -29.63 13.14
CA ASN A 98 1.45 -30.55 12.02
C ASN A 98 0.15 -30.83 11.27
N TRP A 99 -0.98 -30.89 11.97
CA TRP A 99 -2.29 -31.11 11.37
C TRP A 99 -2.84 -29.89 10.62
N LEU A 100 -2.38 -28.69 10.98
CA LEU A 100 -2.68 -27.44 10.26
C LEU A 100 -1.77 -27.24 9.04
N SER A 101 -0.95 -28.23 8.67
CA SER A 101 0.02 -28.08 7.59
C SER A 101 -0.34 -28.95 6.38
N ASN A 102 -0.12 -28.40 5.18
CA ASN A 102 -0.37 -29.09 3.91
C ASN A 102 0.89 -29.07 3.02
N ASN A 103 1.06 -30.11 2.22
CA ASN A 103 2.15 -30.22 1.23
C ASN A 103 1.77 -29.58 -0.11
N GLU A 104 0.48 -29.46 -0.39
CA GLU A 104 -0.06 -28.79 -1.57
C GLU A 104 -0.37 -27.32 -1.27
N ALA A 105 -0.65 -26.50 -2.30
CA ALA A 105 -1.04 -25.10 -2.09
C ALA A 105 -2.48 -24.94 -1.56
N ALA A 106 -2.97 -25.92 -0.81
CA ALA A 106 -4.24 -25.88 -0.10
C ALA A 106 -4.13 -24.99 1.16
N ALA A 107 -5.27 -24.75 1.83
CA ALA A 107 -5.29 -23.98 3.06
C ALA A 107 -4.48 -24.68 4.15
N GLY A 108 -3.96 -23.89 5.10
CA GLY A 108 -3.02 -24.31 6.13
C GLY A 108 -1.62 -23.74 5.93
N PHE A 109 -0.70 -24.19 6.79
CA PHE A 109 0.72 -23.92 6.69
C PHE A 109 1.36 -24.74 5.56
N SER A 110 2.13 -24.11 4.68
CA SER A 110 2.77 -24.78 3.54
C SER A 110 4.06 -25.49 3.97
N ASN A 111 4.02 -26.82 4.08
CA ASN A 111 5.20 -27.62 4.43
C ASN A 111 6.36 -27.42 3.45
N ASP A 112 6.10 -27.26 2.15
CA ASP A 112 7.12 -27.00 1.14
C ASP A 112 7.93 -25.72 1.47
N ILE A 113 7.26 -24.64 1.88
CA ILE A 113 7.94 -23.40 2.27
C ILE A 113 8.80 -23.61 3.52
N PHE A 114 8.28 -24.29 4.55
CA PHE A 114 9.05 -24.56 5.77
C PHE A 114 10.26 -25.47 5.51
N LEU A 115 10.14 -26.47 4.62
CA LEU A 115 11.25 -27.32 4.22
C LEU A 115 12.33 -26.51 3.47
N ARG A 116 11.93 -25.66 2.52
CA ARG A 116 12.88 -24.78 1.81
C ARG A 116 13.59 -23.81 2.76
N LEU A 117 12.88 -23.26 3.75
CA LEU A 117 13.48 -22.42 4.80
C LEU A 117 14.46 -23.20 5.67
N GLN A 118 14.09 -24.40 6.12
CA GLN A 118 14.97 -25.28 6.90
C GLN A 118 16.26 -25.59 6.12
N ASP A 119 16.15 -25.86 4.83
CA ASP A 119 17.25 -26.07 3.91
C ASP A 119 18.17 -24.85 3.76
N LYS A 120 17.62 -23.63 3.82
CA LYS A 120 18.41 -22.39 3.81
C LYS A 120 19.15 -22.18 5.12
N VAL A 121 18.53 -22.50 6.26
CA VAL A 121 19.14 -22.43 7.59
C VAL A 121 20.27 -23.45 7.73
N LYS A 122 20.07 -24.70 7.30
CA LYS A 122 21.08 -25.77 7.34
C LYS A 122 22.33 -25.47 6.52
N ARG A 123 22.21 -24.67 5.44
CA ARG A 123 23.36 -24.19 4.65
C ARG A 123 24.10 -23.02 5.32
N GLU A 124 23.93 -22.86 6.64
CA GLU A 124 24.52 -21.84 7.53
C GLU A 124 24.43 -20.39 7.03
N ASN A 125 23.37 -20.07 6.30
CA ASN A 125 23.17 -18.69 5.89
C ASN A 125 22.60 -17.88 7.06
N ARG A 126 23.49 -17.20 7.82
CA ARG A 126 23.15 -16.30 8.94
C ARG A 126 22.03 -15.29 8.61
N ALA A 127 21.81 -15.02 7.32
CA ALA A 127 20.72 -14.24 6.78
C ALA A 127 19.31 -14.66 7.25
N TYR A 128 19.07 -15.96 7.50
CA TYR A 128 17.74 -16.51 7.81
C TYR A 128 17.46 -16.71 9.31
N HIS A 129 18.41 -16.34 10.18
CA HIS A 129 18.30 -16.64 11.61
C HIS A 129 17.18 -15.84 12.30
N TYR A 130 16.94 -14.59 11.88
CA TYR A 130 15.96 -13.71 12.51
C TYR A 130 14.87 -13.27 11.54
N CYS A 131 13.62 -13.42 11.94
CA CYS A 131 12.48 -12.95 11.16
C CYS A 131 11.43 -12.24 12.02
N THR A 132 10.54 -11.52 11.34
CA THR A 132 9.23 -11.12 11.85
C THR A 132 8.15 -11.95 11.18
N VAL A 133 7.02 -12.15 11.85
CA VAL A 133 5.82 -12.77 11.24
C VAL A 133 4.73 -11.73 11.09
N MET A 134 4.21 -11.61 9.88
CA MET A 134 3.14 -10.67 9.53
C MET A 134 1.84 -11.42 9.31
N VAL A 135 0.73 -10.80 9.68
CA VAL A 135 -0.61 -11.30 9.37
C VAL A 135 -1.48 -10.19 8.78
N GLN A 136 -2.26 -10.56 7.77
CA GLN A 136 -3.27 -9.71 7.16
C GLN A 136 -4.41 -10.57 6.60
N ASP A 137 -5.62 -10.04 6.62
CA ASP A 137 -6.81 -10.64 6.07
C ASP A 137 -7.27 -9.93 4.78
N MET A 138 -7.96 -10.67 3.91
CA MET A 138 -8.65 -10.12 2.75
C MET A 138 -10.05 -10.72 2.60
N SER A 139 -10.98 -9.92 2.11
CA SER A 139 -12.37 -10.35 1.87
C SER A 139 -12.45 -11.33 0.70
N LEU A 140 -13.32 -12.33 0.82
CA LEU A 140 -13.68 -13.26 -0.23
C LEU A 140 -15.16 -13.11 -0.61
N GLN A 141 -15.48 -13.46 -1.85
CA GLN A 141 -16.85 -13.67 -2.27
C GLN A 141 -17.33 -15.02 -1.74
N LYS A 142 -18.39 -14.99 -0.90
CA LYS A 142 -19.06 -16.19 -0.40
C LYS A 142 -19.73 -16.91 -1.56
N GLN A 143 -19.18 -18.05 -1.96
CA GLN A 143 -19.71 -18.85 -3.05
C GLN A 143 -19.33 -20.31 -2.85
N GLN A 144 -20.31 -21.19 -3.04
CA GLN A 144 -20.11 -22.63 -3.07
C GLN A 144 -19.88 -23.08 -4.51
N GLU A 145 -18.82 -23.85 -4.73
CA GLU A 145 -18.43 -24.31 -6.07
C GLU A 145 -18.08 -25.80 -6.03
N TRP A 146 -18.53 -26.53 -7.05
CA TRP A 146 -18.15 -27.92 -7.25
C TRP A 146 -16.77 -27.99 -7.91
N ASP A 147 -15.79 -28.60 -7.26
CA ASP A 147 -14.50 -28.87 -7.86
C ASP A 147 -14.50 -30.26 -8.51
N PRO A 148 -14.48 -30.35 -9.86
CA PRO A 148 -14.48 -31.63 -10.55
C PRO A 148 -13.17 -32.42 -10.37
N GLN A 149 -12.07 -31.79 -9.94
CA GLN A 149 -10.78 -32.46 -9.73
C GLN A 149 -10.74 -33.23 -8.41
N THR A 150 -11.19 -32.58 -7.32
CA THR A 150 -11.26 -33.19 -6.00
C THR A 150 -12.55 -33.99 -5.80
N GLY A 151 -13.61 -33.68 -6.55
CA GLY A 151 -14.92 -34.30 -6.37
C GLY A 151 -15.65 -33.81 -5.10
N HIS A 152 -15.26 -32.64 -4.59
CA HIS A 152 -15.82 -32.05 -3.38
C HIS A 152 -16.39 -30.66 -3.63
N LEU A 153 -17.30 -30.25 -2.75
CA LEU A 153 -17.77 -28.87 -2.68
C LEU A 153 -16.72 -28.00 -1.98
N THR A 154 -16.42 -26.86 -2.58
CA THR A 154 -15.47 -25.86 -2.09
C THR A 154 -16.18 -24.56 -1.74
N GLY A 155 -15.49 -23.65 -1.03
CA GLY A 155 -16.05 -22.36 -0.60
C GLY A 155 -16.38 -22.26 0.89
N PHE A 156 -16.23 -23.36 1.62
CA PHE A 156 -16.41 -23.41 3.08
C PHE A 156 -15.18 -22.90 3.84
N VAL A 157 -15.35 -22.70 5.14
CA VAL A 157 -14.23 -22.50 6.07
C VAL A 157 -13.26 -23.67 6.00
N ASP A 158 -11.97 -23.37 5.86
CA ASP A 158 -10.90 -24.35 5.80
C ASP A 158 -9.66 -23.80 6.54
N LEU A 159 -9.35 -24.44 7.66
CA LEU A 159 -8.22 -24.07 8.52
C LEU A 159 -6.97 -24.92 8.24
N GLY A 160 -6.97 -25.71 7.17
CA GLY A 160 -5.87 -26.61 6.80
C GLY A 160 -5.85 -27.94 7.54
N ALA A 161 -6.88 -28.24 8.34
CA ALA A 161 -7.07 -29.53 9.00
C ALA A 161 -8.06 -30.45 8.25
N GLY A 162 -8.57 -30.01 7.09
CA GLY A 162 -9.53 -30.70 6.24
C GLY A 162 -10.75 -29.85 5.90
N ILE A 163 -11.48 -30.23 4.84
CA ILE A 163 -12.61 -29.48 4.29
C ILE A 163 -13.86 -29.77 5.11
N LEU A 164 -14.59 -28.71 5.48
CA LEU A 164 -15.89 -28.79 6.13
C LEU A 164 -16.99 -28.91 5.06
N ASP A 165 -17.39 -30.12 4.67
CA ASP A 165 -18.33 -30.40 3.57
C ASP A 165 -19.74 -30.79 4.06
N ALA A 166 -20.30 -30.03 4.99
CA ALA A 166 -21.67 -30.20 5.47
C ALA A 166 -22.59 -29.08 4.94
N ASP A 167 -23.87 -29.39 4.75
CA ASP A 167 -24.87 -28.41 4.29
C ASP A 167 -24.98 -27.19 5.22
N GLU A 168 -24.79 -27.40 6.53
CA GLU A 168 -24.80 -26.34 7.55
C GLU A 168 -23.43 -25.67 7.75
N ALA A 169 -22.39 -26.09 7.02
CA ALA A 169 -21.05 -25.55 7.16
C ALA A 169 -21.00 -24.08 6.68
N PRO A 170 -20.36 -23.18 7.43
CA PRO A 170 -20.29 -21.79 7.02
C PRO A 170 -19.39 -21.59 5.80
N LEU A 171 -19.87 -20.78 4.85
CA LEU A 171 -19.07 -20.29 3.74
C LEU A 171 -18.00 -19.31 4.23
N ALA A 172 -16.79 -19.43 3.67
CA ALA A 172 -15.69 -18.54 3.97
C ALA A 172 -15.99 -17.12 3.45
N SER A 173 -15.77 -16.13 4.31
CA SER A 173 -15.97 -14.71 4.01
C SER A 173 -14.65 -13.96 3.83
N GLU A 174 -13.58 -14.48 4.42
CA GLU A 174 -12.28 -13.85 4.51
C GLU A 174 -11.20 -14.94 4.40
N VAL A 175 -10.01 -14.56 3.95
CA VAL A 175 -8.80 -15.40 4.02
C VAL A 175 -7.73 -14.67 4.81
N ILE A 176 -7.12 -15.37 5.74
CA ILE A 176 -6.00 -14.91 6.57
C ILE A 176 -4.71 -15.42 5.93
N ILE A 177 -3.73 -14.56 5.74
CA ILE A 177 -2.42 -14.93 5.17
C ILE A 177 -1.32 -14.57 6.15
N LEU A 178 -0.41 -15.52 6.39
CA LEU A 178 0.79 -15.32 7.20
C LEU A 178 2.04 -15.30 6.33
N MET A 179 2.97 -14.39 6.64
CA MET A 179 4.24 -14.27 5.94
C MET A 179 5.38 -14.03 6.93
N ALA A 180 6.49 -14.73 6.77
CA ALA A 180 7.73 -14.45 7.47
C ALA A 180 8.60 -13.52 6.63
N VAL A 181 9.23 -12.52 7.27
CA VAL A 181 10.15 -11.58 6.62
C VAL A 181 11.44 -11.50 7.41
N GLY A 182 12.58 -11.61 6.73
CA GLY A 182 13.90 -11.51 7.34
C GLY A 182 14.19 -10.12 7.90
N ILE A 183 14.77 -10.05 9.09
CA ILE A 183 15.12 -8.77 9.74
C ILE A 183 16.54 -8.34 9.35
N SER A 184 17.47 -9.29 9.32
CA SER A 184 18.88 -9.04 8.99
C SER A 184 19.17 -9.11 7.49
N SER A 185 18.26 -9.68 6.71
CA SER A 185 18.42 -9.81 5.26
C SER A 185 17.06 -9.78 4.55
N PRO A 186 16.99 -9.28 3.31
CA PRO A 186 15.75 -9.13 2.57
C PRO A 186 15.33 -10.46 1.96
N TRP A 187 14.55 -11.24 2.71
CA TRP A 187 13.76 -12.35 2.19
C TRP A 187 12.36 -12.29 2.79
N ALA A 188 11.38 -12.78 2.05
CA ALA A 188 10.01 -12.97 2.52
C ALA A 188 9.58 -14.40 2.18
N ALA A 189 8.67 -14.98 2.94
CA ALA A 189 8.16 -16.33 2.71
C ALA A 189 6.68 -16.41 3.15
N PRO A 190 5.73 -16.65 2.24
CA PRO A 190 4.34 -16.91 2.61
C PRO A 190 4.26 -18.24 3.35
N LEU A 191 3.91 -18.22 4.64
CA LEU A 191 3.90 -19.40 5.49
C LEU A 191 2.66 -20.27 5.26
N GLY A 192 1.57 -19.66 4.80
CA GLY A 192 0.27 -20.33 4.63
C GLY A 192 -0.89 -19.34 4.62
N TYR A 193 -2.08 -19.86 4.29
CA TYR A 193 -3.33 -19.10 4.31
C TYR A 193 -4.47 -19.94 4.89
N PHE A 194 -5.52 -19.30 5.40
CA PHE A 194 -6.64 -19.96 6.09
C PHE A 194 -7.96 -19.31 5.69
N PHE A 195 -8.93 -20.11 5.24
CA PHE A 195 -10.28 -19.65 4.90
C PHE A 195 -11.16 -19.61 6.14
N VAL A 196 -11.76 -18.46 6.43
CA VAL A 196 -12.51 -18.23 7.67
C VAL A 196 -13.83 -17.51 7.41
N ASN A 197 -14.80 -17.73 8.29
CA ASN A 197 -16.03 -16.95 8.37
C ASN A 197 -15.91 -16.03 9.57
N CYS A 198 -15.43 -14.81 9.32
CA CYS A 198 -15.05 -13.79 10.29
C CYS A 198 -13.71 -14.03 11.04
N THR A 199 -12.77 -13.13 10.82
CA THR A 199 -11.48 -13.07 11.52
C THR A 199 -11.62 -12.44 12.90
N THR A 200 -11.11 -13.12 13.93
CA THR A 200 -11.05 -12.62 15.32
C THR A 200 -9.61 -12.43 15.78
N GLY A 201 -9.35 -11.52 16.72
CA GLY A 201 -8.01 -11.30 17.24
C GLY A 201 -7.45 -12.51 18.00
N HIS A 202 -8.31 -13.29 18.65
CA HIS A 202 -7.94 -14.54 19.30
C HIS A 202 -7.44 -15.59 18.30
N LEU A 203 -8.13 -15.76 17.16
CA LEU A 203 -7.71 -16.65 16.09
C LEU A 203 -6.34 -16.24 15.54
N LEU A 204 -6.15 -14.95 15.24
CA LEU A 204 -4.87 -14.42 14.77
C LEU A 204 -3.73 -14.66 15.79
N ALA A 205 -4.01 -14.49 17.08
CA ALA A 205 -3.03 -14.76 18.13
C ALA A 205 -2.63 -16.24 18.19
N GLN A 206 -3.58 -17.16 18.00
CA GLN A 206 -3.27 -18.59 17.91
C GLN A 206 -2.46 -18.93 16.65
N LEU A 207 -2.84 -18.40 15.49
CA LEU A 207 -2.08 -18.59 14.25
C LEU A 207 -0.64 -18.06 14.38
N PHE A 208 -0.42 -16.93 15.06
CA PHE A 208 0.92 -16.47 15.38
C PHE A 208 1.70 -17.46 16.25
N ARG A 209 1.11 -17.97 17.34
CA ARG A 209 1.77 -18.96 18.21
C ARG A 209 2.17 -20.21 17.40
N GLN A 210 1.27 -20.71 16.56
CA GLN A 210 1.52 -21.86 15.70
C GLN A 210 2.66 -21.59 14.70
N ALA A 211 2.64 -20.43 14.02
CA ALA A 211 3.70 -20.02 13.10
C ALA A 211 5.06 -19.87 13.79
N ILE A 212 5.10 -19.25 14.98
CA ILE A 212 6.33 -19.08 15.78
C ILE A 212 6.89 -20.45 16.16
N SER A 213 6.06 -21.35 16.69
CA SER A 213 6.52 -22.71 17.05
C SER A 213 7.11 -23.42 15.84
N LYS A 214 6.46 -23.33 14.67
CA LYS A 214 6.90 -24.02 13.45
C LYS A 214 8.20 -23.44 12.88
N LEU A 215 8.40 -22.12 12.98
CA LEU A 215 9.65 -21.46 12.60
C LEU A 215 10.81 -21.79 13.57
N ASN A 216 10.55 -21.76 14.88
CA ASN A 216 11.55 -22.11 15.88
C ASN A 216 12.06 -23.55 15.69
N ASN A 217 11.18 -24.49 15.34
CA ASN A 217 11.54 -25.89 15.08
C ASN A 217 12.52 -26.08 13.90
N ILE A 218 12.53 -25.15 12.94
CA ILE A 218 13.46 -25.19 11.80
C ILE A 218 14.72 -24.32 12.02
N GLY A 219 14.90 -23.78 13.23
CA GLY A 219 16.05 -22.95 13.60
C GLY A 219 15.94 -21.47 13.21
N ILE A 220 14.73 -20.99 12.89
CA ILE A 220 14.47 -19.57 12.63
C ILE A 220 13.85 -18.94 13.86
N MET A 221 14.47 -17.87 14.35
CA MET A 221 14.06 -17.16 15.56
C MET A 221 13.15 -15.97 15.21
N VAL A 222 11.92 -15.99 15.73
CA VAL A 222 10.98 -14.88 15.55
C VAL A 222 11.22 -13.81 16.62
N LEU A 223 11.58 -12.59 16.18
CA LEU A 223 11.81 -11.45 17.10
C LEU A 223 10.58 -10.55 17.26
N ALA A 224 9.72 -10.55 16.25
CA ALA A 224 8.56 -9.67 16.20
C ALA A 224 7.37 -10.32 15.48
N VAL A 225 6.18 -9.83 15.80
CA VAL A 225 4.96 -10.06 15.01
C VAL A 225 4.30 -8.73 14.65
N THR A 226 3.73 -8.64 13.45
CA THR A 226 3.08 -7.42 12.95
C THR A 226 1.64 -7.70 12.51
N SER A 227 0.70 -6.83 12.91
CA SER A 227 -0.65 -6.79 12.33
C SER A 227 -1.11 -5.35 12.05
N GLY A 228 -2.26 -5.19 11.38
CA GLY A 228 -2.84 -3.88 11.10
C GLY A 228 -3.25 -3.13 12.38
N ALA A 229 -3.11 -1.80 12.36
CA ALA A 229 -3.64 -0.94 13.44
C ALA A 229 -5.18 -0.86 13.36
N SER A 230 -5.85 -1.90 13.84
CA SER A 230 -7.30 -2.05 13.80
C SER A 230 -7.85 -2.59 15.13
N ALA A 231 -9.18 -2.65 15.26
CA ALA A 231 -9.81 -3.29 16.42
C ALA A 231 -9.38 -4.76 16.57
N ARG A 232 -9.31 -5.48 15.44
CA ARG A 232 -8.82 -6.87 15.38
C ARG A 232 -7.37 -6.95 15.82
N GLY A 233 -6.48 -6.09 15.29
CA GLY A 233 -5.08 -6.04 15.71
C GLY A 233 -4.91 -5.75 17.21
N ALA A 234 -5.70 -4.81 17.76
CA ALA A 234 -5.69 -4.51 19.19
C ALA A 234 -6.21 -5.66 20.06
N GLU A 235 -7.16 -6.45 19.55
CA GLU A 235 -7.59 -7.70 20.18
C GLU A 235 -6.50 -8.78 20.11
N THR A 236 -5.86 -8.97 18.96
CA THR A 236 -4.71 -9.89 18.79
C THR A 236 -3.58 -9.56 19.76
N ALA A 237 -3.22 -8.28 19.88
CA ALA A 237 -2.21 -7.81 20.80
C ALA A 237 -2.57 -8.22 22.26
N ARG A 238 -3.80 -7.92 22.70
CA ARG A 238 -4.27 -8.29 24.03
C ARG A 238 -4.28 -9.81 24.25
N ALA A 239 -4.70 -10.60 23.26
CA ALA A 239 -4.71 -12.06 23.31
C ALA A 239 -3.30 -12.68 23.36
N LEU A 240 -2.28 -11.96 22.88
CA LEU A 240 -0.87 -12.34 23.04
C LEU A 240 -0.28 -11.91 24.39
N GLY A 241 -0.97 -11.07 25.17
CA GLY A 241 -0.51 -10.54 26.45
C GLY A 241 0.12 -9.14 26.36
N ILE A 242 -0.04 -8.44 25.24
CA ILE A 242 0.44 -7.07 25.04
C ILE A 242 -0.51 -6.09 25.74
N ARG A 243 0.08 -5.17 26.51
CA ARG A 243 -0.66 -4.08 27.17
C ARG A 243 -0.45 -2.78 26.41
N ILE A 244 -1.53 -2.27 25.81
CA ILE A 244 -1.54 -1.00 25.06
C ILE A 244 -2.07 0.12 25.96
N ASP A 245 -1.27 0.50 26.94
CA ASP A 245 -1.59 1.53 27.94
C ASP A 245 -0.47 2.58 27.93
N PRO A 246 -0.77 3.88 27.71
CA PRO A 246 0.27 4.91 27.57
C PRO A 246 1.17 5.06 28.81
N GLU A 247 0.66 4.73 30.00
CA GLU A 247 1.43 4.82 31.24
C GLU A 247 2.35 3.61 31.42
N ARG A 248 1.87 2.41 31.05
CA ARG A 248 2.58 1.14 31.21
C ARG A 248 2.40 0.24 30.00
N ILE A 249 3.15 0.53 28.94
CA ILE A 249 3.21 -0.29 27.74
C ILE A 249 3.97 -1.58 28.05
N GLN A 250 3.36 -2.72 27.74
CA GLN A 250 4.06 -4.01 27.68
C GLN A 250 4.07 -4.45 26.23
N CYS A 251 5.24 -4.35 25.59
CA CYS A 251 5.43 -4.58 24.15
C CYS A 251 5.84 -6.02 23.78
N THR A 252 6.08 -6.87 24.76
CA THR A 252 6.56 -8.24 24.56
C THR A 252 5.66 -9.31 25.17
N PHE A 253 5.71 -10.49 24.57
CA PHE A 253 5.16 -11.73 25.09
C PHE A 253 6.15 -12.88 24.90
N HIS A 254 5.92 -14.01 25.59
CA HIS A 254 6.79 -15.18 25.54
C HIS A 254 6.10 -16.34 24.82
N HIS A 255 6.85 -17.07 24.00
CA HIS A 255 6.36 -18.27 23.34
C HIS A 255 7.49 -19.29 23.10
N PRO A 256 7.38 -20.53 23.63
CA PRO A 256 6.33 -21.02 24.52
C PRO A 256 6.31 -20.29 25.88
N PRO A 257 5.21 -20.38 26.67
CA PRO A 257 5.16 -19.78 28.01
C PRO A 257 6.34 -20.25 28.87
N GLY A 258 7.08 -19.31 29.46
CA GLY A 258 8.30 -19.60 30.24
C GLY A 258 9.61 -19.50 29.45
N SER A 259 9.57 -19.17 28.15
CA SER A 259 10.79 -18.85 27.39
C SER A 259 11.50 -17.61 27.94
N THR A 260 12.83 -17.63 28.02
CA THR A 260 13.62 -16.43 28.35
C THR A 260 13.57 -15.38 27.23
N GLN A 261 13.31 -15.83 26.00
CA GLN A 261 13.17 -14.97 24.85
C GLN A 261 11.79 -14.31 24.79
N GLY A 262 11.78 -12.97 24.72
CA GLY A 262 10.59 -12.16 24.43
C GLY A 262 10.44 -11.89 22.95
N ILE A 263 9.19 -11.89 22.48
CA ILE A 263 8.79 -11.55 21.11
C ILE A 263 8.03 -10.23 21.16
N THR A 264 8.43 -9.27 20.34
CA THR A 264 7.81 -7.94 20.29
C THR A 264 6.57 -7.91 19.39
N TYR A 265 5.66 -6.99 19.68
CA TYR A 265 4.48 -6.76 18.85
C TYR A 265 4.56 -5.39 18.17
N PHE A 266 4.26 -5.35 16.88
CA PHE A 266 4.17 -4.12 16.09
C PHE A 266 2.80 -3.96 15.46
N PHE A 267 2.33 -2.73 15.42
CA PHE A 267 1.26 -2.30 14.52
C PHE A 267 1.84 -1.77 13.22
N ASP A 268 1.14 -2.02 12.11
CA ASP A 268 1.48 -1.42 10.84
C ASP A 268 1.45 0.10 10.90
N VAL A 269 2.58 0.71 10.55
CA VAL A 269 2.79 2.16 10.62
C VAL A 269 1.90 2.89 9.61
N CYS A 270 1.67 2.31 8.44
CA CYS A 270 0.80 2.94 7.42
C CYS A 270 -0.64 3.09 7.94
N HIS A 271 -1.21 2.03 8.51
CA HIS A 271 -2.52 2.09 9.16
C HIS A 271 -2.55 3.08 10.35
N ALA A 272 -1.50 3.10 11.18
CA ALA A 272 -1.41 4.05 12.30
C ALA A 272 -1.43 5.51 11.83
N LEU A 273 -0.71 5.84 10.75
CA LEU A 273 -0.72 7.17 10.14
C LEU A 273 -2.10 7.55 9.59
N GLN A 274 -2.80 6.62 8.94
CA GLN A 274 -4.18 6.84 8.47
C GLN A 274 -5.12 7.14 9.64
N LEU A 275 -5.00 6.42 10.77
CA LEU A 275 -5.78 6.70 11.98
C LEU A 275 -5.49 8.07 12.57
N ILE A 276 -4.23 8.49 12.63
CA ILE A 276 -3.84 9.82 13.12
C ILE A 276 -4.42 10.91 12.20
N ARG A 277 -4.28 10.76 10.88
CA ARG A 277 -4.88 11.66 9.90
C ARG A 277 -6.39 11.78 10.08
N ASN A 278 -7.09 10.66 10.29
CA ASN A 278 -8.53 10.65 10.56
C ASN A 278 -8.88 11.29 11.91
N ALA A 279 -8.04 11.13 12.93
CA ALA A 279 -8.22 11.80 14.21
C ALA A 279 -8.11 13.32 14.07
N LEU A 280 -7.09 13.82 13.37
CA LEU A 280 -6.91 15.25 13.10
C LEU A 280 -8.10 15.84 12.35
N GLN A 281 -8.57 15.15 11.31
CA GLN A 281 -9.78 15.54 10.57
C GLN A 281 -11.03 15.51 11.47
N CYS A 282 -11.14 14.57 12.40
CA CYS A 282 -12.29 14.48 13.30
C CYS A 282 -12.30 15.61 14.33
N PHE A 283 -11.14 15.96 14.90
CA PHE A 283 -11.05 16.97 15.96
C PHE A 283 -10.99 18.40 15.42
N GLN A 284 -10.49 18.60 14.18
CA GLN A 284 -10.28 19.88 13.50
C GLN A 284 -9.25 20.81 14.18
N LYS A 285 -9.32 20.97 15.49
CA LYS A 285 -8.42 21.72 16.34
C LYS A 285 -7.86 20.81 17.44
N VAL A 286 -6.54 20.83 17.61
CA VAL A 286 -5.84 20.07 18.64
C VAL A 286 -4.78 20.95 19.29
N GLU A 287 -4.61 20.84 20.61
CA GLU A 287 -3.70 21.69 21.38
C GLU A 287 -2.59 20.87 22.04
N TRP A 288 -1.39 21.44 22.06
CA TRP A 288 -0.22 20.88 22.74
C TRP A 288 0.59 21.99 23.40
N LEU A 289 0.68 21.99 24.74
CA LEU A 289 1.52 22.91 25.53
C LEU A 289 1.50 24.38 25.03
N SER A 290 0.31 24.91 24.72
CA SER A 290 0.00 26.23 24.13
C SER A 290 0.12 26.41 22.61
N ASP A 291 0.74 25.47 21.90
CA ASP A 291 0.67 25.43 20.44
C ASP A 291 -0.68 24.86 19.98
N THR A 292 -1.27 25.47 18.95
CA THR A 292 -2.51 24.98 18.34
C THR A 292 -2.26 24.43 16.95
N MET A 293 -2.83 23.26 16.70
CA MET A 293 -2.80 22.57 15.42
C MET A 293 -4.19 22.63 14.79
N TRP A 294 -4.24 23.05 13.53
CA TRP A 294 -5.49 23.15 12.79
C TRP A 294 -5.41 22.26 11.56
N TRP A 295 -6.36 21.34 11.44
CA TRP A 295 -6.56 20.55 10.23
C TRP A 295 -6.79 21.45 9.00
N GLN A 296 -7.41 22.61 9.23
CA GLN A 296 -7.67 23.61 8.21
C GLN A 296 -6.39 24.10 7.49
N HIS A 297 -5.26 24.24 8.19
CA HIS A 297 -3.99 24.65 7.54
C HIS A 297 -3.56 23.65 6.44
N VAL A 298 -3.78 22.35 6.67
CA VAL A 298 -3.46 21.29 5.71
C VAL A 298 -4.44 21.32 4.53
N VAL A 299 -5.73 21.55 4.80
CA VAL A 299 -6.76 21.67 3.75
C VAL A 299 -6.47 22.87 2.85
N GLU A 300 -6.13 24.01 3.45
CA GLU A 300 -5.81 25.24 2.73
C GLU A 300 -4.52 25.12 1.92
N LEU A 301 -3.50 24.45 2.47
CA LEU A 301 -2.31 24.09 1.70
C LEU A 301 -2.67 23.21 0.51
N ALA A 302 -3.44 22.13 0.71
CA ALA A 302 -3.82 21.22 -0.37
C ALA A 302 -4.71 21.91 -1.45
N ALA A 303 -5.54 22.88 -1.04
CA ALA A 303 -6.45 23.61 -1.90
C ALA A 303 -5.84 24.87 -2.55
N LEU A 304 -4.61 25.24 -2.18
CA LEU A 304 -3.97 26.47 -2.61
C LEU A 304 -3.96 26.54 -4.16
N PRO A 305 -4.65 27.53 -4.76
CA PRO A 305 -4.63 27.70 -6.21
C PRO A 305 -3.22 28.11 -6.65
N GLU A 306 -2.94 27.88 -7.93
CA GLU A 306 -1.71 28.40 -8.50
C GLU A 306 -1.71 29.93 -8.43
N GLN A 307 -0.82 30.50 -7.62
CA GLN A 307 -0.78 31.92 -7.35
C GLN A 307 0.46 32.55 -7.99
N ARG A 308 0.26 33.64 -8.72
CA ARG A 308 1.39 34.41 -9.27
C ARG A 308 2.09 35.13 -8.12
N VAL A 309 3.37 34.87 -7.95
CA VAL A 309 4.23 35.61 -7.03
C VAL A 309 4.80 36.79 -7.83
N LEU A 310 4.39 38.00 -7.48
CA LEU A 310 4.88 39.21 -8.12
C LEU A 310 6.33 39.44 -7.67
N GLU A 311 7.27 39.38 -8.61
CA GLU A 311 8.62 39.83 -8.35
C GLU A 311 8.69 41.35 -8.41
N GLN A 312 9.39 41.96 -7.44
CA GLN A 312 10.00 43.26 -7.66
C GLN A 312 11.11 43.06 -8.70
N CYS A 313 10.85 43.45 -9.94
CA CYS A 313 11.88 43.43 -10.98
C CYS A 313 13.08 44.28 -10.54
N SER A 314 14.29 43.73 -10.67
CA SER A 314 15.51 44.52 -10.72
C SER A 314 15.40 45.55 -11.86
N PRO A 315 15.84 46.80 -11.72
CA PRO A 315 15.47 47.90 -12.62
C PRO A 315 16.03 47.84 -14.06
N ASN A 316 16.68 46.75 -14.47
CA ASN A 316 17.47 46.70 -15.71
C ASN A 316 17.14 45.47 -16.57
N SER A 317 15.98 45.46 -17.22
CA SER A 317 15.80 44.70 -18.46
C SER A 317 14.74 45.37 -19.34
N ASP A 318 15.16 46.46 -19.99
CA ASP A 318 14.36 47.11 -21.02
C ASP A 318 14.53 46.34 -22.34
N ARG A 319 13.70 45.32 -22.55
CA ARG A 319 13.44 44.72 -23.87
C ARG A 319 12.04 44.14 -23.86
N SER A 320 11.19 44.67 -24.73
CA SER A 320 9.89 44.11 -25.09
C SER A 320 10.06 42.64 -25.52
N GLY A 321 9.85 41.73 -24.57
CA GLY A 321 9.89 40.28 -24.70
C GLY A 321 9.06 39.70 -23.56
N THR A 322 8.34 38.63 -23.86
CA THR A 322 7.38 37.94 -22.98
C THR A 322 7.79 37.97 -21.50
N LYS A 323 6.98 38.62 -20.65
CA LYS A 323 7.33 38.85 -19.24
C LYS A 323 7.37 37.51 -18.49
N GLU A 324 8.54 37.15 -17.97
CA GLU A 324 8.69 35.99 -17.08
C GLU A 324 7.84 36.19 -15.83
N SER A 325 7.25 35.11 -15.34
CA SER A 325 6.41 35.14 -14.14
C SER A 325 6.63 33.88 -13.31
N TYR A 326 6.70 34.05 -12.00
CA TYR A 326 6.83 32.93 -11.07
C TYR A 326 5.46 32.60 -10.49
N HIS A 327 5.14 31.32 -10.49
CA HIS A 327 3.89 30.78 -9.99
C HIS A 327 4.17 29.79 -8.87
N LEU A 328 3.43 29.92 -7.79
CA LEU A 328 3.47 28.98 -6.67
C LEU A 328 2.46 27.87 -6.94
N LYS A 329 2.91 26.62 -7.00
CA LYS A 329 2.07 25.43 -7.25
C LYS A 329 2.34 24.36 -6.20
N VAL A 330 1.27 23.81 -5.62
CA VAL A 330 1.38 22.73 -4.63
C VAL A 330 1.64 21.40 -5.30
N ASN A 331 2.59 20.65 -4.74
CA ASN A 331 2.91 19.29 -5.11
C ASN A 331 1.90 18.33 -4.47
N LEU A 332 0.91 17.90 -5.26
CA LEU A 332 -0.17 17.03 -4.77
C LEU A 332 0.30 15.60 -4.46
N ALA A 333 1.49 15.20 -4.93
CA ALA A 333 2.09 13.91 -4.60
C ALA A 333 2.73 13.87 -3.20
N THR A 334 2.92 15.03 -2.56
CA THR A 334 3.53 15.10 -1.23
C THR A 334 2.65 14.44 -0.17
N LEU A 335 3.28 13.59 0.66
CA LEU A 335 2.64 12.97 1.82
C LEU A 335 2.45 13.99 2.95
N LEU A 336 1.30 13.92 3.64
CA LEU A 336 0.90 14.80 4.75
C LEU A 336 1.99 14.92 5.82
N PHE A 337 2.56 13.79 6.24
CA PHE A 337 3.57 13.70 7.28
C PHE A 337 4.98 13.68 6.66
N SER A 338 5.33 14.73 5.93
CA SER A 338 6.66 14.91 5.33
C SER A 338 7.27 16.25 5.72
N GLU A 339 8.61 16.31 5.63
CA GLU A 339 9.35 17.56 5.81
C GLU A 339 8.90 18.63 4.80
N GLY A 340 8.59 18.20 3.57
CA GLY A 340 8.08 19.09 2.53
C GLY A 340 6.84 19.86 2.98
N VAL A 341 5.88 19.22 3.65
CA VAL A 341 4.66 19.89 4.15
C VAL A 341 5.00 20.88 5.26
N ALA A 342 5.88 20.51 6.19
CA ALA A 342 6.30 21.40 7.27
C ALA A 342 6.98 22.66 6.72
N ASP A 343 7.94 22.50 5.81
CA ASP A 343 8.64 23.59 5.14
C ASP A 343 7.68 24.45 4.31
N GLY A 344 6.66 23.83 3.70
CA GLY A 344 5.67 24.53 2.87
C GLY A 344 4.79 25.44 3.69
N LEU A 345 4.31 24.95 4.85
CA LEU A 345 3.54 25.75 5.79
C LEU A 345 4.37 26.91 6.34
N GLU A 346 5.60 26.66 6.77
CA GLU A 346 6.52 27.67 7.31
C GLU A 346 6.86 28.74 6.25
N HIS A 347 7.08 28.32 5.00
CA HIS A 347 7.31 29.23 3.89
C HIS A 347 6.10 30.11 3.57
N LEU A 348 4.89 29.54 3.54
CA LEU A 348 3.66 30.30 3.31
C LEU A 348 3.34 31.26 4.46
N GLN A 349 3.70 30.90 5.69
CA GLN A 349 3.67 31.80 6.84
C GLN A 349 4.62 32.98 6.65
N ASN A 350 5.86 32.73 6.21
CA ASN A 350 6.85 33.78 5.93
C ASN A 350 6.43 34.71 4.77
N LEU A 351 5.67 34.20 3.80
CA LEU A 351 5.05 35.00 2.74
C LEU A 351 3.88 35.87 3.23
N GLY A 352 3.44 35.73 4.48
CA GLY A 352 2.40 36.56 5.09
C GLY A 352 0.98 36.24 4.62
N LEU A 353 0.74 35.05 4.05
CA LEU A 353 -0.59 34.63 3.64
C LEU A 353 -1.51 34.47 4.86
N ALA A 354 -2.68 35.14 4.84
CA ALA A 354 -3.61 35.22 5.98
C ALA A 354 -4.00 33.84 6.56
N SER A 355 -4.19 32.86 5.67
CA SER A 355 -4.47 31.45 5.97
C SER A 355 -3.44 30.75 6.87
N PHE A 356 -2.18 31.22 6.88
CA PHE A 356 -1.05 30.50 7.49
C PHE A 356 -0.38 31.26 8.64
N GLN A 357 -0.89 32.41 9.08
CA GLN A 357 -0.22 33.23 10.10
C GLN A 357 0.00 32.51 11.44
N ASN A 358 -0.83 31.51 11.79
CA ASN A 358 -0.77 30.76 13.04
C ASN A 358 -0.50 29.26 12.85
N CYS A 359 0.26 28.85 11.81
CA CYS A 359 0.50 27.44 11.51
C CYS A 359 1.65 26.78 12.27
N SER A 360 2.35 27.48 13.16
CA SER A 360 3.54 26.98 13.88
C SER A 360 3.32 25.66 14.60
N GLY A 361 2.19 25.50 15.32
CA GLY A 361 1.84 24.24 15.99
C GLY A 361 1.62 23.09 15.01
N THR A 362 1.06 23.38 13.84
CA THR A 362 0.87 22.39 12.76
C THR A 362 2.21 21.98 12.15
N VAL A 363 3.11 22.93 11.92
CA VAL A 363 4.48 22.69 11.43
C VAL A 363 5.24 21.76 12.37
N LYS A 364 5.27 22.06 13.68
CA LYS A 364 5.96 21.24 14.69
C LYS A 364 5.46 19.79 14.69
N PHE A 365 4.15 19.61 14.64
CA PHE A 365 3.55 18.28 14.63
C PHE A 365 3.83 17.49 13.34
N VAL A 366 3.71 18.12 12.18
CA VAL A 366 4.04 17.48 10.90
C VAL A 366 5.52 17.06 10.87
N ARG A 367 6.41 17.91 11.39
CA ARG A 367 7.86 17.64 11.48
C ARG A 367 8.19 16.51 12.47
N LEU A 368 7.50 16.44 13.61
CA LEU A 368 7.58 15.31 14.55
C LEU A 368 7.14 13.99 13.87
N MET A 369 5.99 14.00 13.20
CA MET A 369 5.49 12.82 12.48
C MET A 369 6.40 12.41 11.32
N SER A 370 6.94 13.37 10.57
CA SER A 370 7.95 13.15 9.51
C SER A 370 9.18 12.43 10.09
N SER A 371 9.69 12.90 11.23
CA SER A 371 10.83 12.29 11.91
C SER A 371 10.54 10.86 12.38
N LEU A 372 9.33 10.59 12.91
CA LEU A 372 8.91 9.25 13.28
C LEU A 372 8.79 8.32 12.06
N CYS A 373 8.20 8.80 10.96
CA CYS A 373 8.12 8.06 9.70
C CYS A 373 9.52 7.66 9.20
N ASN A 374 10.47 8.59 9.23
CA ASN A 374 11.85 8.36 8.82
C ASN A 374 12.52 7.23 9.62
N VAL A 375 12.24 7.12 10.92
CA VAL A 375 12.75 6.02 11.77
C VAL A 375 12.11 4.68 11.38
N PHE A 376 10.79 4.62 11.22
CA PHE A 376 10.08 3.36 10.94
C PHE A 376 10.17 2.89 9.49
N TYR A 377 10.50 3.78 8.55
CA TYR A 377 10.72 3.48 7.14
C TYR A 377 12.19 3.58 6.72
N GLY A 378 13.14 3.57 7.67
CA GLY A 378 14.57 3.56 7.39
C GLY A 378 14.97 2.33 6.56
N ARG A 379 15.29 2.56 5.28
CA ARG A 379 15.62 1.50 4.30
C ARG A 379 17.09 1.50 3.88
N ASP A 380 17.78 2.63 3.95
CA ASP A 380 19.03 2.82 3.22
C ASP A 380 20.26 2.77 4.14
N PRO A 381 21.17 1.77 4.00
CA PRO A 381 22.48 1.76 4.65
C PRO A 381 23.29 3.05 4.43
N TYR A 382 23.04 3.75 3.32
CA TYR A 382 23.69 5.01 2.92
C TYR A 382 22.83 6.26 3.20
N GLY A 383 21.66 6.09 3.81
CA GLY A 383 20.72 7.18 4.08
C GLY A 383 21.35 8.27 4.95
N LYS A 384 20.97 9.53 4.73
CA LYS A 384 21.42 10.64 5.61
C LYS A 384 20.45 10.82 6.78
N GLY A 385 20.98 11.15 7.96
CA GLY A 385 20.17 11.48 9.14
C GLY A 385 19.43 10.29 9.77
N LEU A 386 18.14 10.46 10.05
CA LEU A 386 17.27 9.47 10.72
C LEU A 386 16.82 8.31 9.81
N ASN A 387 17.09 8.40 8.50
CA ASN A 387 16.73 7.37 7.52
C ASN A 387 17.70 6.16 7.51
N LYS A 388 18.77 6.23 8.33
CA LYS A 388 19.72 5.13 8.48
C LYS A 388 19.11 3.94 9.22
N PRO A 389 19.56 2.71 8.95
CA PRO A 389 19.30 1.57 9.81
C PRO A 389 19.62 1.91 11.25
N LEU A 390 18.86 1.30 12.17
CA LEU A 390 19.02 1.58 13.57
C LEU A 390 20.37 1.02 14.04
N LEU A 391 21.31 1.93 14.29
CA LEU A 391 22.70 1.68 14.65
C LEU A 391 23.01 2.28 16.02
N ALA A 392 24.04 1.76 16.68
CA ALA A 392 24.37 2.19 18.03
C ALA A 392 24.67 3.70 18.16
N GLY A 393 25.29 4.30 17.15
CA GLY A 393 25.57 5.74 17.10
C GLY A 393 24.32 6.62 16.91
N ASN A 394 23.18 6.06 16.51
CA ASN A 394 21.96 6.80 16.16
C ASN A 394 20.90 6.66 17.25
N TYR A 395 21.01 5.64 18.09
CA TYR A 395 19.97 5.22 19.02
C TYR A 395 19.62 6.30 20.04
N THR A 396 20.60 7.04 20.57
CA THR A 396 20.33 8.12 21.54
C THR A 396 19.40 9.19 20.95
N LYS A 397 19.62 9.58 19.68
CA LYS A 397 18.76 10.52 18.95
C LYS A 397 17.36 9.95 18.74
N ILE A 398 17.26 8.68 18.34
CA ILE A 398 15.98 8.00 18.10
C ILE A 398 15.20 7.83 19.41
N SER A 399 15.87 7.45 20.49
CA SER A 399 15.26 7.29 21.82
C SER A 399 14.74 8.63 22.35
N ASN A 400 15.49 9.72 22.16
CA ASN A 400 15.04 11.07 22.50
C ASN A 400 13.81 11.46 21.69
N LEU A 401 13.78 11.20 20.38
CA LEU A 401 12.61 11.42 19.53
C LEU A 401 11.39 10.62 20.02
N PHE A 402 11.58 9.37 20.44
CA PHE A 402 10.49 8.55 21.00
C PHE A 402 9.98 9.11 22.34
N ASN A 403 10.86 9.64 23.17
CA ASN A 403 10.45 10.28 24.43
C ASN A 403 9.71 11.59 24.18
N GLU A 404 10.15 12.37 23.19
CA GLU A 404 9.44 13.56 22.70
C GLU A 404 8.05 13.19 22.18
N ALA A 405 7.94 12.19 21.31
CA ALA A 405 6.66 11.70 20.79
C ALA A 405 5.74 11.19 21.90
N LYS A 406 6.28 10.50 22.92
CA LYS A 406 5.52 10.09 24.10
C LYS A 406 4.97 11.29 24.87
N SER A 407 5.82 12.28 25.16
CA SER A 407 5.40 13.52 25.82
C SER A 407 4.29 14.21 25.02
N PHE A 408 4.48 14.33 23.70
CA PHE A 408 3.52 14.96 22.79
C PHE A 408 2.18 14.22 22.78
N PHE A 409 2.15 12.92 22.50
CA PHE A 409 0.91 12.16 22.34
C PHE A 409 0.11 11.99 23.62
N VAL A 410 0.76 11.94 24.79
CA VAL A 410 0.08 11.82 26.08
C VAL A 410 -0.55 13.15 26.52
N THR A 411 0.08 14.28 26.18
CA THR A 411 -0.39 15.63 26.58
C THR A 411 -1.34 16.27 25.57
N LEU A 412 -1.56 15.64 24.42
CA LEU A 412 -2.38 16.15 23.33
C LEU A 412 -3.87 16.26 23.71
N THR A 413 -4.47 17.45 23.57
CA THR A 413 -5.88 17.70 23.92
C THR A 413 -6.73 18.15 22.73
N ASP A 414 -8.02 17.80 22.76
CA ASP A 414 -9.01 18.36 21.85
C ASP A 414 -9.36 19.83 22.21
N SER A 415 -10.20 20.47 21.41
CA SER A 415 -10.68 21.84 21.65
C SER A 415 -11.43 22.04 22.97
N MET A 416 -11.83 20.96 23.64
CA MET A 416 -12.51 20.95 24.93
C MET A 416 -11.56 20.63 26.10
N GLY A 417 -10.24 20.54 25.85
CA GLY A 417 -9.24 20.22 26.86
C GLY A 417 -9.19 18.73 27.24
N ARG A 418 -9.85 17.84 26.50
CA ARG A 418 -9.84 16.39 26.77
C ARG A 418 -8.68 15.72 26.07
N TYR A 419 -7.95 14.87 26.78
CA TYR A 419 -6.83 14.13 26.20
C TYR A 419 -7.24 13.21 25.05
N ILE A 420 -6.60 13.36 23.89
CA ILE A 420 -6.86 12.54 22.70
C ILE A 420 -6.53 11.07 22.96
N ILE A 421 -5.50 10.79 23.76
CA ILE A 421 -5.12 9.42 24.11
C ILE A 421 -6.20 8.67 24.92
N LYS A 422 -7.14 9.41 25.55
CA LYS A 422 -8.29 8.86 26.26
C LYS A 422 -9.57 8.85 25.40
N SER A 423 -9.52 9.38 24.18
CA SER A 423 -10.66 9.49 23.28
C SER A 423 -10.98 8.18 22.54
N LYS A 424 -12.08 8.19 21.78
CA LYS A 424 -12.46 7.11 20.85
C LYS A 424 -11.49 6.98 19.65
N ARG A 425 -10.61 7.96 19.42
CA ARG A 425 -9.66 8.02 18.28
C ARG A 425 -8.19 7.90 18.72
N LYS A 426 -7.94 7.13 19.79
CA LYS A 426 -6.62 6.97 20.42
C LYS A 426 -5.68 5.95 19.75
N LEU A 427 -6.22 5.00 18.98
CA LEU A 427 -5.45 3.82 18.55
C LEU A 427 -4.22 4.18 17.70
N GLY A 428 -4.32 5.13 16.78
CA GLY A 428 -3.17 5.54 15.95
C GLY A 428 -1.98 6.05 16.78
N PHE A 429 -2.24 6.88 17.79
CA PHE A 429 -1.22 7.40 18.70
C PHE A 429 -0.63 6.28 19.58
N LEU A 430 -1.48 5.43 20.15
CA LEU A 430 -1.04 4.28 20.95
C LEU A 430 -0.20 3.30 20.14
N SER A 431 -0.51 3.10 18.85
CA SER A 431 0.28 2.25 17.96
C SER A 431 1.71 2.75 17.80
N PHE A 432 1.91 4.06 17.64
CA PHE A 432 3.26 4.63 17.59
C PHE A 432 4.02 4.47 18.90
N LEU A 433 3.37 4.68 20.04
CA LEU A 433 4.00 4.49 21.35
C LEU A 433 4.40 3.03 21.58
N LEU A 434 3.52 2.08 21.21
CA LEU A 434 3.82 0.66 21.28
C LEU A 434 5.01 0.32 20.39
N ASN A 435 4.97 0.72 19.12
CA ASN A 435 6.05 0.45 18.17
C ASN A 435 7.40 1.06 18.61
N ALA A 436 7.38 2.24 19.23
CA ALA A 436 8.57 2.88 19.79
C ALA A 436 9.18 2.06 20.93
N GLU A 437 8.35 1.59 21.87
CA GLU A 437 8.80 0.72 22.97
C GLU A 437 9.26 -0.66 22.46
N SER A 438 8.58 -1.23 21.46
CA SER A 438 9.00 -2.47 20.79
C SER A 438 10.38 -2.31 20.14
N LEU A 439 10.63 -1.18 19.46
CA LEU A 439 11.91 -0.94 18.80
C LEU A 439 13.04 -0.67 19.81
N LYS A 440 12.77 0.08 20.89
CA LYS A 440 13.72 0.25 22.00
C LYS A 440 14.09 -1.09 22.62
N TRP A 441 13.10 -1.95 22.86
CA TRP A 441 13.32 -3.27 23.42
C TRP A 441 14.18 -4.17 22.52
N LEU A 442 13.89 -4.21 21.21
CA LEU A 442 14.69 -4.97 20.25
C LEU A 442 16.14 -4.48 20.22
N TYR A 443 16.35 -3.17 20.21
CA TYR A 443 17.69 -2.59 20.22
C TYR A 443 18.48 -2.99 21.47
N SER A 444 17.89 -2.82 22.66
CA SER A 444 18.56 -3.14 23.92
C SER A 444 18.92 -4.63 24.07
N ASN A 445 18.11 -5.54 23.52
CA ASN A 445 18.31 -6.98 23.70
C ASN A 445 19.11 -7.66 22.57
N TYR A 446 19.13 -7.10 21.36
CA TYR A 446 19.74 -7.76 20.19
C TYR A 446 20.82 -6.93 19.48
N VAL A 447 20.87 -5.61 19.68
CA VAL A 447 21.87 -4.73 19.04
C VAL A 447 22.94 -4.29 20.03
N CYS A 448 22.59 -4.10 21.31
CA CYS A 448 23.52 -3.69 22.37
C CYS A 448 24.34 -4.83 23.01
N THR A 449 24.09 -6.09 22.64
CA THR A 449 24.72 -7.23 23.30
C THR A 449 26.17 -7.40 22.83
N GLU A 450 27.13 -7.28 23.75
CA GLU A 450 28.56 -7.41 23.47
C GLU A 450 28.90 -8.82 22.96
N GLY A 451 29.50 -8.92 21.77
CA GLY A 451 30.01 -10.18 21.21
C GLY A 451 29.41 -10.63 19.87
N THR A 452 28.31 -10.02 19.42
CA THR A 452 27.74 -10.29 18.08
C THR A 452 28.08 -9.18 17.08
N THR A 453 28.53 -9.56 15.88
CA THR A 453 28.77 -8.65 14.75
C THR A 453 27.59 -7.70 14.56
N SER A 454 27.85 -6.39 14.50
CA SER A 454 26.87 -5.29 14.41
C SER A 454 25.63 -5.61 13.56
N HIS A 455 24.58 -6.12 14.22
CA HIS A 455 23.30 -6.40 13.58
C HIS A 455 22.60 -5.07 13.30
N HIS A 456 22.40 -4.75 12.03
CA HIS A 456 21.61 -3.59 11.63
C HIS A 456 20.14 -4.03 11.60
N LEU A 457 19.26 -3.37 12.36
CA LEU A 457 17.83 -3.60 12.30
C LEU A 457 17.23 -2.77 11.16
N GLN A 458 16.72 -3.45 10.14
CA GLN A 458 15.94 -2.81 9.07
C GLN A 458 14.52 -2.58 9.58
N THR A 459 14.17 -1.34 9.94
CA THR A 459 12.86 -1.03 10.55
C THR A 459 11.69 -1.25 9.61
N TYR A 460 11.90 -1.18 8.29
CA TYR A 460 10.86 -1.50 7.31
C TYR A 460 10.39 -2.95 7.42
N ALA A 461 11.23 -3.87 7.94
CA ALA A 461 10.87 -5.26 8.12
C ALA A 461 9.69 -5.42 9.08
N PHE A 462 9.36 -4.43 9.91
CA PHE A 462 8.20 -4.47 10.81
C PHE A 462 6.92 -3.90 10.21
N SER A 463 6.94 -3.40 8.97
CA SER A 463 5.76 -2.90 8.24
C SER A 463 5.05 -4.01 7.46
N LEU A 464 3.74 -3.89 7.22
CA LEU A 464 3.01 -4.88 6.40
C LEU A 464 3.25 -4.72 4.88
N ASP A 465 4.17 -3.85 4.45
CA ASP A 465 4.43 -3.58 3.03
C ASP A 465 4.77 -4.85 2.21
N PRO A 466 5.63 -5.80 2.69
CA PRO A 466 5.91 -7.04 1.95
C PRO A 466 4.68 -7.93 1.78
N LEU A 467 3.84 -8.04 2.81
CA LEU A 467 2.62 -8.84 2.76
C LEU A 467 1.57 -8.19 1.84
N GLU A 468 1.44 -6.86 1.88
CA GLU A 468 0.57 -6.13 0.96
C GLU A 468 1.01 -6.29 -0.51
N LEU A 469 2.32 -6.31 -0.78
CA LEU A 469 2.86 -6.59 -2.12
C LEU A 469 2.34 -7.93 -2.64
N PHE A 470 2.42 -8.95 -1.79
CA PHE A 470 1.96 -10.28 -2.11
C PHE A 470 0.43 -10.36 -2.30
N LEU A 471 -0.35 -9.68 -1.45
CA LEU A 471 -1.81 -9.59 -1.59
C LEU A 471 -2.22 -8.95 -2.92
N ARG A 472 -1.53 -7.89 -3.35
CA ARG A 472 -1.81 -7.24 -4.64
C ARG A 472 -1.44 -8.13 -5.82
N ALA A 473 -0.34 -8.88 -5.72
CA ALA A 473 0.01 -9.87 -6.74
C ALA A 473 -1.08 -10.94 -6.87
N ILE A 474 -1.65 -11.40 -5.74
CA ILE A 474 -2.80 -12.33 -5.73
C ILE A 474 -4.00 -11.68 -6.42
N GLN A 475 -4.40 -10.47 -6.00
CA GLN A 475 -5.54 -9.76 -6.58
C GLN A 475 -5.39 -9.56 -8.09
N GLN A 476 -4.19 -9.22 -8.56
CA GLN A 476 -3.90 -9.08 -9.99
C GLN A 476 -3.99 -10.43 -10.72
N ALA A 477 -3.51 -11.51 -10.10
CA ALA A 477 -3.61 -12.87 -10.66
C ALA A 477 -5.06 -13.37 -10.71
N CYS A 478 -5.94 -12.92 -9.81
CA CYS A 478 -7.38 -13.22 -9.83
C CYS A 478 -8.13 -12.53 -10.99
N GLY A 479 -7.56 -11.49 -11.61
CA GLY A 479 -8.05 -10.87 -12.85
C GLY A 479 -9.39 -10.11 -12.76
N THR A 480 -10.08 -10.12 -11.62
CA THR A 480 -11.38 -9.47 -11.42
C THR A 480 -11.26 -8.27 -10.48
N SER A 481 -12.13 -7.27 -10.65
CA SER A 481 -12.17 -6.06 -9.79
C SER A 481 -12.88 -6.27 -8.45
N GLY A 482 -13.46 -7.45 -8.23
CA GLY A 482 -14.17 -7.83 -7.01
C GLY A 482 -13.35 -8.72 -6.07
N SER A 483 -13.95 -9.07 -4.92
CA SER A 483 -13.37 -10.06 -4.00
C SER A 483 -13.35 -11.44 -4.65
N PRO A 484 -12.22 -12.18 -4.65
CA PRO A 484 -12.14 -13.50 -5.28
C PRO A 484 -12.95 -14.54 -4.49
N THR A 485 -13.38 -15.61 -5.16
CA THR A 485 -13.89 -16.83 -4.51
C THR A 485 -12.72 -17.67 -3.98
N CYS A 486 -12.99 -18.65 -3.12
CA CYS A 486 -11.95 -19.52 -2.55
C CYS A 486 -11.12 -20.23 -3.63
N THR A 487 -11.78 -20.75 -4.67
CA THR A 487 -11.15 -21.46 -5.79
C THR A 487 -10.22 -20.56 -6.60
N VAL A 488 -10.69 -19.36 -6.96
CA VAL A 488 -9.91 -18.36 -7.68
C VAL A 488 -8.71 -17.91 -6.85
N PHE A 489 -8.91 -17.68 -5.55
CA PHE A 489 -7.83 -17.33 -4.63
C PHE A 489 -6.77 -18.45 -4.57
N GLN A 490 -7.20 -19.70 -4.36
CA GLN A 490 -6.30 -20.84 -4.25
C GLN A 490 -5.50 -21.06 -5.54
N ALA A 491 -6.13 -20.94 -6.70
CA ALA A 491 -5.46 -21.02 -8.00
C ALA A 491 -4.42 -19.89 -8.19
N ALA A 492 -4.77 -18.65 -7.83
CA ALA A 492 -3.87 -17.50 -7.87
C ALA A 492 -2.68 -17.67 -6.91
N TYR A 493 -2.94 -18.12 -5.69
CA TYR A 493 -1.93 -18.39 -4.68
C TYR A 493 -0.96 -19.49 -5.13
N HIS A 494 -1.48 -20.62 -5.65
CA HIS A 494 -0.67 -21.71 -6.20
C HIS A 494 0.24 -21.23 -7.34
N LYS A 495 -0.31 -20.44 -8.27
CA LYS A 495 0.46 -19.86 -9.39
C LYS A 495 1.60 -18.98 -8.89
N LEU A 496 1.36 -18.15 -7.88
CA LEU A 496 2.37 -17.27 -7.32
C LEU A 496 3.45 -18.02 -6.53
N LEU A 497 3.07 -19.03 -5.74
CA LEU A 497 4.03 -19.88 -5.03
C LEU A 497 5.02 -20.57 -5.98
N ALA A 498 4.55 -21.04 -7.14
CA ALA A 498 5.41 -21.65 -8.15
C ALA A 498 6.47 -20.68 -8.71
N SER A 499 6.16 -19.37 -8.73
CA SER A 499 7.08 -18.32 -9.16
C SER A 499 7.92 -17.70 -8.03
N PHE A 500 7.67 -18.11 -6.77
CA PHE A 500 8.25 -17.47 -5.60
C PHE A 500 9.64 -18.05 -5.29
N THR A 501 10.68 -17.19 -5.29
CA THR A 501 12.04 -17.61 -4.95
C THR A 501 12.45 -17.11 -3.57
N LEU A 502 12.92 -18.03 -2.71
CA LEU A 502 13.36 -17.73 -1.34
C LEU A 502 14.82 -17.23 -1.29
N SER A 503 15.33 -16.56 -2.32
CA SER A 503 16.73 -16.13 -2.38
C SER A 503 16.92 -14.74 -1.76
N PRO A 504 17.98 -14.50 -0.96
CA PRO A 504 18.24 -13.18 -0.38
C PRO A 504 18.50 -12.18 -1.51
N GLY A 505 17.78 -11.06 -1.52
CA GLY A 505 17.99 -10.01 -2.51
C GLY A 505 17.45 -10.30 -3.92
N SER A 506 16.48 -11.20 -4.07
CA SER A 506 15.68 -11.28 -5.30
C SER A 506 14.32 -10.61 -5.11
N PRO A 507 14.08 -9.41 -5.67
CA PRO A 507 12.74 -8.81 -5.74
C PRO A 507 11.91 -9.40 -6.88
N HIS A 508 12.24 -10.59 -7.39
CA HIS A 508 11.64 -11.14 -8.60
C HIS A 508 10.79 -12.37 -8.28
N SER A 509 9.57 -12.12 -7.79
CA SER A 509 8.42 -12.88 -8.28
C SER A 509 8.03 -12.28 -9.63
N SER A 510 8.57 -12.82 -10.73
CA SER A 510 8.21 -12.45 -12.09
C SER A 510 6.81 -12.98 -12.45
N ALA A 511 5.79 -12.48 -11.76
CA ALA A 511 4.39 -12.70 -12.07
C ALA A 511 3.58 -11.49 -11.55
N SER A 512 3.50 -10.46 -12.38
CA SER A 512 2.62 -9.28 -12.29
C SER A 512 3.22 -7.99 -11.66
N GLY A 513 3.55 -7.03 -12.54
CA GLY A 513 3.73 -5.61 -12.23
C GLY A 513 5.16 -5.16 -11.91
N ASN A 514 5.66 -4.14 -12.62
CA ASN A 514 6.94 -3.45 -12.38
C ASN A 514 7.00 -2.65 -11.04
N MET A 515 6.26 -3.05 -9.99
CA MET A 515 6.16 -2.25 -8.76
C MET A 515 7.19 -2.65 -7.72
N SER A 516 8.01 -1.70 -7.30
CA SER A 516 8.95 -1.85 -6.20
C SER A 516 8.25 -1.79 -4.83
N LEU A 517 8.92 -2.27 -3.78
CA LEU A 517 8.45 -2.15 -2.39
C LEU A 517 8.29 -0.68 -1.95
N LEU A 518 8.98 0.25 -2.61
CA LEU A 518 8.82 1.69 -2.41
C LEU A 518 7.50 2.20 -3.03
N ASP A 519 7.20 1.77 -4.26
CA ASP A 519 5.95 2.12 -4.96
C ASP A 519 4.74 1.63 -4.18
N ILE A 520 4.83 0.47 -3.53
CA ILE A 520 3.75 -0.07 -2.72
C ILE A 520 3.57 0.72 -1.44
N SER A 521 4.66 1.07 -0.75
CA SER A 521 4.62 1.94 0.41
C SER A 521 3.97 3.30 0.08
N LEU A 522 4.32 3.90 -1.06
CA LEU A 522 3.70 5.14 -1.56
C LEU A 522 2.23 4.94 -1.91
N SER A 523 1.90 3.84 -2.58
CA SER A 523 0.54 3.51 -3.00
C SER A 523 -0.40 3.25 -1.82
N ARG A 524 0.06 2.56 -0.76
CA ARG A 524 -0.68 2.38 0.51
C ARG A 524 -0.93 3.71 1.23
N ARG A 525 -0.01 4.67 1.06
CA ARG A 525 -0.09 6.01 1.64
C ARG A 525 -0.73 7.04 0.71
N ARG A 526 -1.38 6.63 -0.38
CA ARG A 526 -2.05 7.57 -1.31
C ARG A 526 -3.10 8.43 -0.60
N ASP A 527 -3.80 7.89 0.39
CA ASP A 527 -4.80 8.64 1.18
C ASP A 527 -4.18 9.69 2.11
N LEU A 528 -2.87 9.62 2.32
CA LEU A 528 -2.10 10.62 3.06
C LEU A 528 -1.54 11.70 2.13
N THR A 529 -1.76 11.66 0.82
CA THR A 529 -1.26 12.69 -0.10
C THR A 529 -2.10 13.97 -0.01
N LEU A 530 -1.47 15.12 -0.25
CA LEU A 530 -2.17 16.40 -0.41
C LEU A 530 -3.21 16.33 -1.54
N GLY A 531 -2.95 15.56 -2.61
CA GLY A 531 -3.90 15.29 -3.68
C GLY A 531 -5.19 14.63 -3.21
N SER A 532 -5.09 13.59 -2.36
CA SER A 532 -6.27 12.93 -1.78
C SER A 532 -7.05 13.86 -0.86
N ILE A 533 -6.35 14.65 -0.03
CA ILE A 533 -6.99 15.67 0.82
C ILE A 533 -7.73 16.70 -0.04
N ARG A 534 -7.08 17.23 -1.08
CA ARG A 534 -7.72 18.18 -2.02
C ARG A 534 -8.96 17.59 -2.67
N ALA A 535 -8.93 16.32 -3.09
CA ALA A 535 -10.06 15.67 -3.74
C ALA A 535 -11.29 15.56 -2.83
N GLN A 536 -11.09 15.39 -1.51
CA GLN A 536 -12.19 15.32 -0.53
C GLN A 536 -12.90 16.65 -0.33
N TYR A 537 -12.16 17.77 -0.32
CA TYR A 537 -12.73 19.10 -0.05
C TYR A 537 -13.10 19.89 -1.31
N ASN A 538 -12.56 19.52 -2.47
CA ASN A 538 -12.85 20.18 -3.75
C ASN A 538 -13.18 19.15 -4.88
N PRO A 539 -14.27 18.37 -4.76
CA PRO A 539 -14.63 17.34 -5.74
C PRO A 539 -14.90 17.92 -7.14
N ALA A 540 -15.36 19.17 -7.23
CA ALA A 540 -15.65 19.86 -8.50
C ALA A 540 -14.40 20.20 -9.34
N ARG A 541 -13.20 20.15 -8.75
CA ARG A 541 -11.90 20.29 -9.46
C ARG A 541 -11.15 18.96 -9.61
N GLY A 542 -11.73 17.85 -9.13
CA GLY A 542 -11.09 16.53 -9.03
C GLY A 542 -11.17 15.68 -10.30
N ARG A 543 -12.11 15.97 -11.21
CA ARG A 543 -11.79 15.80 -12.63
C ARG A 543 -10.81 16.91 -12.91
N ALA A 544 -9.58 16.56 -13.27
CA ALA A 544 -8.92 17.35 -14.28
C ALA A 544 -9.99 17.52 -15.37
N LEU A 545 -10.69 18.66 -15.39
CA LEU A 545 -11.07 19.27 -16.64
C LEU A 545 -9.82 19.04 -17.46
N ALA A 546 -9.91 18.14 -18.44
CA ALA A 546 -9.04 18.21 -19.59
C ALA A 546 -9.08 19.69 -19.88
N ARG A 547 -8.06 20.42 -19.42
CA ARG A 547 -8.01 21.85 -19.59
C ARG A 547 -8.00 21.84 -21.08
N GLU A 548 -9.13 22.26 -21.68
CA GLU A 548 -9.22 22.57 -23.09
C GLU A 548 -8.26 23.75 -23.23
N TYR A 549 -6.97 23.45 -23.09
CA TYR A 549 -5.91 24.27 -23.55
C TYR A 549 -6.03 24.04 -25.03
N PRO A 550 -6.53 25.05 -25.76
CA PRO A 550 -6.60 24.95 -27.20
C PRO A 550 -5.23 24.50 -27.66
N PHE A 551 -5.25 23.59 -28.61
CA PHE A 551 -4.15 23.09 -29.41
C PHE A 551 -3.29 24.27 -29.92
N CYS A 552 -2.47 24.88 -29.06
CA CYS A 552 -1.76 26.13 -29.33
C CYS A 552 -0.24 25.92 -29.37
N ALA A 553 0.25 24.68 -29.22
CA ALA A 553 1.61 24.31 -29.60
C ALA A 553 1.76 24.02 -31.12
N GLY A 554 0.70 24.24 -31.90
CA GLY A 554 0.72 24.19 -33.37
C GLY A 554 0.21 25.47 -34.06
N LEU A 555 -0.04 26.56 -33.33
CA LEU A 555 -0.81 27.71 -33.85
C LEU A 555 -0.36 29.10 -33.40
N LEU A 556 0.82 29.26 -32.77
CA LEU A 556 1.43 30.59 -32.59
C LEU A 556 2.16 31.12 -33.83
N LEU A 557 1.94 30.54 -35.01
CA LEU A 557 2.30 31.10 -36.31
C LEU A 557 1.17 30.83 -37.31
N HIS A 558 0.03 31.52 -37.17
CA HIS A 558 -1.02 31.52 -38.21
C HIS A 558 -1.07 32.82 -39.02
N SER A 559 0.05 33.54 -39.11
CA SER A 559 0.20 34.68 -40.02
C SER A 559 1.48 34.69 -40.86
N SER A 560 2.31 33.65 -40.81
CA SER A 560 3.37 33.49 -41.80
C SER A 560 3.39 32.07 -42.34
N ALA A 561 3.43 31.98 -43.67
CA ALA A 561 3.42 30.73 -44.41
C ALA A 561 4.43 29.72 -43.83
N LEU A 562 4.07 28.44 -43.93
CA LEU A 562 4.83 27.23 -43.56
C LEU A 562 6.28 27.14 -44.10
N SER A 563 6.78 28.19 -44.74
CA SER A 563 8.11 28.28 -45.32
C SER A 563 9.17 28.92 -44.38
N ASN A 564 8.78 29.59 -43.29
CA ASN A 564 9.74 30.36 -42.45
C ASN A 564 9.97 29.79 -41.04
N ALA A 565 9.17 28.83 -40.56
CA ALA A 565 9.40 28.17 -39.27
C ALA A 565 10.53 27.12 -39.30
N LEU A 566 11.09 26.85 -40.49
CA LEU A 566 12.22 25.94 -40.70
C LEU A 566 13.57 26.66 -40.85
N THR A 567 13.59 28.00 -40.83
CA THR A 567 14.81 28.81 -41.00
C THR A 567 15.20 29.63 -39.77
N ASP A 568 14.32 29.78 -38.78
CA ASP A 568 14.62 30.48 -37.53
C ASP A 568 14.83 29.50 -36.36
N LEU A 569 16.10 29.33 -35.97
CA LEU A 569 16.53 28.44 -34.89
C LEU A 569 15.87 28.79 -33.55
N SER A 570 15.50 30.05 -33.34
CA SER A 570 14.88 30.54 -32.10
C SER A 570 13.46 30.01 -31.92
N LEU A 571 12.64 30.02 -32.97
CA LEU A 571 11.26 29.53 -32.96
C LEU A 571 11.17 28.01 -32.83
N HIS A 572 12.12 27.29 -33.43
CA HIS A 572 12.19 25.84 -33.28
C HIS A 572 12.53 25.43 -31.85
N THR A 573 13.52 26.10 -31.26
CA THR A 573 13.91 25.89 -29.85
C THR A 573 12.73 26.19 -28.92
N TRP A 574 12.04 27.31 -29.16
CA TRP A 574 10.83 27.69 -28.42
C TRP A 574 9.71 26.64 -28.47
N SER A 575 9.48 26.02 -29.63
CA SER A 575 8.48 24.95 -29.78
C SER A 575 8.83 23.70 -28.96
N ILE A 576 10.11 23.32 -28.91
CA ILE A 576 10.58 22.18 -28.09
C ILE A 576 10.42 22.52 -26.61
N THR A 577 10.78 23.73 -26.19
CA THR A 577 10.62 24.18 -24.80
C THR A 577 9.15 24.16 -24.36
N CYS A 578 8.23 24.61 -25.21
CA CYS A 578 6.80 24.56 -24.91
C CYS A 578 6.29 23.11 -24.79
N ALA A 579 6.70 22.23 -25.71
CA ALA A 579 6.32 20.82 -25.67
C ALA A 579 6.88 20.09 -24.44
N ALA A 580 8.13 20.38 -24.07
CA ALA A 580 8.78 19.88 -22.86
C ALA A 580 8.10 20.39 -21.58
N GLY A 581 7.70 21.67 -21.56
CA GLY A 581 6.90 22.25 -20.48
C GLY A 581 5.54 21.56 -20.31
N PHE A 582 4.89 21.22 -21.42
CA PHE A 582 3.65 20.44 -21.39
C PHE A 582 3.86 19.01 -20.89
N VAL A 583 4.96 18.34 -21.29
CA VAL A 583 5.34 17.02 -20.74
C VAL A 583 5.53 17.11 -19.23
N ALA A 584 6.22 18.14 -18.73
CA ALA A 584 6.41 18.36 -17.30
C ALA A 584 5.07 18.51 -16.56
N GLU A 585 4.14 19.30 -17.09
CA GLU A 585 2.79 19.47 -16.52
C GLU A 585 1.95 18.19 -16.53
N GLN A 586 2.02 17.41 -17.63
CA GLN A 586 1.30 16.15 -17.74
C GLN A 586 1.86 15.11 -16.76
N LEU A 587 3.18 14.95 -16.71
CA LEU A 587 3.82 14.02 -15.78
C LEU A 587 3.67 14.44 -14.32
N ALA A 588 3.59 15.73 -14.03
CA ALA A 588 3.29 16.20 -12.68
C ALA A 588 1.90 15.77 -12.18
N CYS A 589 0.98 15.39 -13.07
CA CYS A 589 -0.30 14.77 -12.68
C CYS A 589 -0.18 13.26 -12.41
N ASP A 590 0.81 12.59 -13.05
CA ASP A 590 0.94 11.13 -13.05
C ASP A 590 1.96 10.61 -12.01
N LEU A 591 3.00 11.39 -11.71
CA LEU A 591 4.07 11.00 -10.80
C LEU A 591 3.62 11.04 -9.33
N GLN A 592 4.00 9.99 -8.59
CA GLN A 592 3.73 9.86 -7.15
C GLN A 592 4.93 10.22 -6.27
N CYS A 593 6.11 10.40 -6.87
CA CYS A 593 7.31 10.78 -6.13
C CYS A 593 7.44 12.31 -6.08
N GLU A 594 7.46 12.85 -4.87
CA GLU A 594 7.61 14.28 -4.59
C GLU A 594 8.89 14.86 -5.23
N ALA A 595 10.04 14.21 -5.06
CA ALA A 595 11.32 14.70 -5.56
C ALA A 595 11.46 14.59 -7.08
N CYS A 596 10.97 13.49 -7.69
CA CYS A 596 10.93 13.38 -9.16
C CYS A 596 10.03 14.44 -9.78
N LEU A 597 8.86 14.71 -9.19
CA LEU A 597 7.94 15.73 -9.68
C LEU A 597 8.58 17.13 -9.59
N ALA A 598 9.20 17.46 -8.46
CA ALA A 598 9.90 18.75 -8.30
C ALA A 598 10.99 18.96 -9.37
N SER A 599 11.68 17.90 -9.78
CA SER A 599 12.77 17.98 -10.78
C SER A 599 12.32 18.19 -12.22
N LEU A 600 11.01 18.10 -12.50
CA LEU A 600 10.49 18.31 -13.85
C LEU A 600 10.53 19.78 -14.29
N PHE A 601 10.54 20.71 -13.34
CA PHE A 601 10.48 22.15 -13.59
C PHE A 601 11.82 22.81 -13.34
N ASP A 602 12.06 23.94 -13.99
CA ASP A 602 13.26 24.74 -13.75
C ASP A 602 13.26 25.28 -12.32
N SER A 603 14.36 25.07 -11.59
CA SER A 603 14.51 25.45 -10.19
C SER A 603 15.52 26.58 -10.05
N ASP A 604 15.13 27.68 -9.42
CA ASP A 604 16.05 28.76 -9.06
C ASP A 604 16.85 28.37 -7.81
N GLU A 605 18.17 28.21 -7.91
CA GLU A 605 19.03 27.78 -6.78
C GLU A 605 19.00 28.74 -5.59
N SER A 606 18.61 30.01 -5.81
CA SER A 606 18.46 31.00 -4.73
C SER A 606 17.21 30.79 -3.87
N ARG A 607 16.28 29.94 -4.32
CA ARG A 607 14.96 29.70 -3.70
C ARG A 607 14.87 28.23 -3.37
N LEU A 608 15.49 27.83 -2.25
CA LEU A 608 15.44 26.47 -1.69
C LEU A 608 14.02 25.91 -1.84
N GLY A 609 13.88 25.00 -2.81
CA GLY A 609 12.59 24.50 -3.26
C GLY A 609 11.95 23.71 -2.15
N CYS A 610 10.94 24.30 -1.51
CA CYS A 610 10.04 23.55 -0.67
C CYS A 610 9.45 22.41 -1.51
N ARG A 611 9.69 21.15 -1.12
CA ARG A 611 9.29 20.01 -1.94
C ARG A 611 7.78 19.89 -2.14
N SER A 612 7.00 20.42 -1.18
CA SER A 612 5.54 20.46 -1.23
C SER A 612 4.98 21.70 -1.97
N VAL A 613 5.77 22.77 -2.10
CA VAL A 613 5.36 24.04 -2.70
C VAL A 613 6.40 24.47 -3.74
N LEU A 614 6.07 24.28 -5.01
CA LEU A 614 6.96 24.48 -6.14
C LEU A 614 6.86 25.91 -6.68
N TYR A 615 8.02 26.49 -7.00
CA TYR A 615 8.13 27.71 -7.79
C TYR A 615 8.27 27.34 -9.26
N ILE A 616 7.20 27.51 -10.04
CA ILE A 616 7.19 27.24 -11.46
C ILE A 616 7.36 28.54 -12.22
N LYS A 617 8.46 28.64 -12.96
CA LYS A 617 8.68 29.72 -13.91
C LYS A 617 7.77 29.52 -15.12
N LYS A 618 7.03 30.56 -15.51
CA LYS A 618 6.16 30.56 -16.70
C LYS A 618 6.53 31.67 -17.67
N LEU A 619 6.55 31.31 -18.94
CA LEU A 619 6.74 32.24 -20.05
C LEU A 619 5.56 32.10 -21.02
N GLY A 620 4.80 33.18 -21.21
CA GLY A 620 3.59 33.17 -22.04
C GLY A 620 2.47 32.23 -21.56
N GLY A 621 2.46 31.88 -20.27
CA GLY A 621 1.50 30.94 -19.67
C GLY A 621 1.90 29.47 -19.73
N VAL A 622 3.04 29.14 -20.38
CA VAL A 622 3.60 27.78 -20.42
C VAL A 622 4.66 27.63 -19.31
N SER A 623 4.60 26.52 -18.59
CA SER A 623 5.56 26.18 -17.53
C SER A 623 6.92 25.81 -18.12
N LEU A 624 7.99 26.37 -17.55
CA LEU A 624 9.34 26.13 -18.02
C LEU A 624 9.85 24.78 -17.48
N PRO A 625 10.24 23.84 -18.37
CA PRO A 625 10.79 22.55 -17.95
C PRO A 625 12.21 22.70 -17.40
N SER A 626 12.66 21.72 -16.60
CA SER A 626 14.06 21.66 -16.19
C SER A 626 14.99 21.42 -17.38
N ALA A 627 16.26 21.79 -17.23
CA ALA A 627 17.28 21.58 -18.27
C ALA A 627 17.35 20.11 -18.74
N SER A 628 17.17 19.15 -17.82
CA SER A 628 17.16 17.72 -18.13
C SER A 628 15.92 17.30 -18.92
N VAL A 629 14.72 17.78 -18.57
CA VAL A 629 13.49 17.49 -19.34
C VAL A 629 13.60 18.11 -20.75
N HIS A 630 14.10 19.34 -20.84
CA HIS A 630 14.35 20.00 -22.13
C HIS A 630 15.33 19.21 -23.00
N HIS A 631 16.41 18.72 -22.41
CA HIS A 631 17.40 17.90 -23.11
C HIS A 631 16.81 16.59 -23.63
N ILE A 632 16.08 15.84 -22.79
CA ILE A 632 15.41 14.59 -23.21
C ILE A 632 14.42 14.86 -24.35
N ALA A 633 13.65 15.94 -24.27
CA ALA A 633 12.72 16.35 -25.32
C ALA A 633 13.45 16.69 -26.64
N SER A 634 14.57 17.40 -26.56
CA SER A 634 15.40 17.75 -27.73
C SER A 634 15.98 16.51 -28.42
N VAL A 635 16.53 15.56 -27.65
CA VAL A 635 17.02 14.28 -28.17
C VAL A 635 15.87 13.48 -28.79
N SER A 636 14.71 13.44 -28.13
CA SER A 636 13.50 12.77 -28.64
C SER A 636 13.04 13.37 -29.98
N GLU A 637 13.03 14.70 -30.11
CA GLU A 637 12.70 15.42 -31.34
C GLU A 637 13.70 15.13 -32.46
N ARG A 638 15.01 15.10 -32.13
CA ARG A 638 16.08 14.75 -33.06
C ARG A 638 15.87 13.33 -33.60
N VAL A 639 15.66 12.34 -32.74
CA VAL A 639 15.40 10.96 -33.15
C VAL A 639 14.12 10.88 -34.01
N LEU A 640 13.02 11.50 -33.59
CA LEU A 640 11.78 11.53 -34.37
C LEU A 640 11.96 12.08 -35.80
N LYS A 641 12.72 13.17 -35.96
CA LYS A 641 12.99 13.76 -37.29
C LYS A 641 13.80 12.85 -38.21
N TRP A 642 14.77 12.11 -37.67
CA TRP A 642 15.60 11.18 -38.44
C TRP A 642 14.78 10.00 -38.95
N TYR A 643 13.93 9.41 -38.10
CA TYR A 643 13.09 8.27 -38.48
C TYR A 643 11.83 8.66 -39.26
N GLY A 644 11.34 9.90 -39.12
CA GLY A 644 10.21 10.43 -39.90
C GLY A 644 10.55 10.67 -41.39
N LYS A 645 11.83 10.78 -41.75
CA LYS A 645 12.30 10.90 -43.14
C LYS A 645 12.48 9.54 -43.84
N ALA A 646 12.46 8.44 -43.08
CA ALA A 646 12.75 7.09 -43.58
C ALA A 646 11.47 6.22 -43.64
N GLY A 647 10.71 6.35 -44.74
CA GLY A 647 9.88 5.25 -45.27
C GLY A 647 8.44 5.13 -44.78
N ASP A 648 7.52 5.06 -45.76
CA ASP A 648 6.07 4.86 -45.70
C ASP A 648 5.67 3.40 -45.34
N GLY A 649 6.24 2.85 -44.27
CA GLY A 649 6.06 1.46 -43.85
C GLY A 649 5.10 1.30 -42.68
N ASN A 650 4.10 0.44 -42.85
CA ASN A 650 3.02 0.04 -41.92
C ASN A 650 3.38 0.18 -40.42
N LYS A 651 2.91 1.27 -39.79
CA LYS A 651 3.20 1.64 -38.40
C LYS A 651 2.39 0.79 -37.44
N ASN A 652 2.92 -0.37 -37.07
CA ASN A 652 2.43 -1.06 -35.87
C ASN A 652 2.86 -0.21 -34.65
N THR A 653 1.96 0.65 -34.18
CA THR A 653 2.25 1.79 -33.28
C THR A 653 3.09 1.40 -32.07
N LYS A 654 2.81 0.24 -31.45
CA LYS A 654 3.53 -0.21 -30.25
C LYS A 654 5.00 -0.56 -30.49
N LEU A 655 5.31 -1.33 -31.55
CA LEU A 655 6.68 -1.74 -31.86
C LEU A 655 7.54 -0.56 -32.32
N TRP A 656 6.94 0.37 -33.06
CA TRP A 656 7.60 1.60 -33.51
C TRP A 656 7.90 2.57 -32.36
N HIS A 657 6.97 2.72 -31.40
CA HIS A 657 7.22 3.49 -30.18
C HIS A 657 8.33 2.87 -29.32
N LEU A 658 8.40 1.53 -29.24
CA LEU A 658 9.45 0.83 -28.50
C LEU A 658 10.83 0.98 -29.13
N SER A 659 10.94 0.89 -30.46
CA SER A 659 12.22 1.06 -31.16
C SER A 659 12.75 2.50 -31.07
N LEU A 660 11.86 3.50 -31.18
CA LEU A 660 12.20 4.91 -30.94
C LEU A 660 12.68 5.13 -29.51
N GLY A 661 11.97 4.57 -28.52
CA GLY A 661 12.36 4.64 -27.12
C GLY A 661 13.76 4.09 -26.90
N GLN A 662 14.05 2.89 -27.38
CA GLN A 662 15.39 2.28 -27.27
C GLN A 662 16.49 3.15 -27.89
N LYS A 663 16.23 3.75 -29.05
CA LYS A 663 17.22 4.62 -29.70
C LYS A 663 17.46 5.91 -28.92
N ILE A 664 16.41 6.51 -28.37
CA ILE A 664 16.53 7.68 -27.50
C ILE A 664 17.36 7.34 -26.26
N PHE A 665 17.13 6.18 -25.63
CA PHE A 665 17.94 5.72 -24.52
C PHE A 665 19.42 5.56 -24.87
N GLN A 666 19.74 5.01 -26.05
CA GLN A 666 21.12 4.88 -26.51
C GLN A 666 21.82 6.23 -26.69
N GLU A 667 21.11 7.22 -27.24
CA GLU A 667 21.66 8.58 -27.42
C GLU A 667 21.87 9.31 -26.08
N LEU A 668 21.05 9.01 -25.07
CA LEU A 668 21.18 9.58 -23.72
C LEU A 668 22.27 8.90 -22.87
N LEU A 669 22.75 7.71 -23.26
CA LEU A 669 23.73 6.92 -22.48
C LEU A 669 25.18 7.44 -22.55
N GLY A 670 25.45 8.54 -23.26
CA GLY A 670 26.80 9.11 -23.42
C GLY A 670 26.92 10.63 -23.17
N GLU A 671 25.85 11.30 -22.73
CA GLU A 671 25.83 12.77 -22.54
C GLU A 671 25.75 13.17 -21.05
N SER A 672 25.76 14.48 -20.76
CA SER A 672 25.80 15.10 -19.43
C SER A 672 24.83 14.47 -18.40
N PRO A 673 25.17 14.44 -17.10
CA PRO A 673 24.32 13.82 -16.08
C PRO A 673 22.94 14.50 -16.01
N LEU A 674 21.88 13.73 -16.31
CA LEU A 674 20.51 14.20 -16.18
C LEU A 674 20.11 14.28 -14.70
N PHE A 675 19.38 15.33 -14.34
CA PHE A 675 18.90 15.64 -13.00
C PHE A 675 20.03 15.64 -11.93
N PRO A 676 21.03 16.53 -12.06
CA PRO A 676 22.20 16.54 -11.17
C PRO A 676 21.83 16.71 -9.69
N THR A 677 20.76 17.46 -9.40
CA THR A 677 20.22 17.71 -8.06
C THR A 677 19.54 16.50 -7.41
N LEU A 678 19.24 15.45 -8.18
CA LEU A 678 18.61 14.23 -7.68
C LEU A 678 19.56 13.02 -7.66
N THR A 679 20.86 13.19 -7.91
CA THR A 679 21.81 12.07 -8.10
C THR A 679 21.68 10.96 -7.07
N ASN A 680 21.60 11.27 -5.77
CA ASN A 680 21.41 10.22 -4.74
C ASN A 680 20.00 9.63 -4.76
N HIS A 681 18.97 10.47 -4.95
CA HIS A 681 17.55 10.07 -4.92
C HIS A 681 17.15 9.20 -6.13
N LEU A 682 17.74 9.46 -7.29
CA LEU A 682 17.46 8.74 -8.53
C LEU A 682 17.83 7.26 -8.46
N PHE A 683 18.76 6.92 -7.56
CA PHE A 683 19.18 5.55 -7.29
C PHE A 683 18.58 4.99 -5.99
N ASP A 684 17.74 5.74 -5.27
CA ASP A 684 16.92 5.21 -4.18
C ASP A 684 15.94 4.18 -4.78
N GLY A 685 16.20 2.89 -4.57
CA GLY A 685 15.41 1.78 -5.12
C GLY A 685 16.10 0.44 -4.89
N GLU A 686 15.35 -0.66 -4.88
CA GLU A 686 15.94 -2.00 -4.77
C GLU A 686 16.72 -2.34 -6.06
N LEU A 687 18.00 -2.64 -5.89
CA LEU A 687 18.95 -3.26 -6.83
C LEU A 687 18.68 -3.05 -8.35
N SER A 688 19.42 -2.09 -8.90
CA SER A 688 20.03 -2.00 -10.24
C SER A 688 19.19 -2.01 -11.54
N ILE A 689 17.88 -2.33 -11.58
CA ILE A 689 17.16 -2.40 -12.89
C ILE A 689 15.96 -1.45 -13.04
N SER A 690 15.28 -1.07 -11.97
CA SER A 690 14.14 -0.12 -12.01
C SER A 690 14.23 0.92 -10.90
N ASN A 691 15.14 1.87 -11.06
CA ASN A 691 15.29 3.01 -10.16
C ASN A 691 14.51 4.23 -10.68
N HIS A 692 14.34 5.25 -9.83
CA HIS A 692 13.64 6.49 -10.17
C HIS A 692 14.20 7.16 -11.43
N TYR A 693 15.51 7.05 -11.68
CA TYR A 693 16.14 7.49 -12.93
C TYR A 693 15.51 6.87 -14.17
N THR A 694 15.51 5.54 -14.25
CA THR A 694 15.05 4.81 -15.42
C THR A 694 13.56 5.03 -15.68
N VAL A 695 12.75 5.10 -14.62
CA VAL A 695 11.31 5.38 -14.73
C VAL A 695 11.08 6.80 -15.23
N LEU A 696 11.74 7.79 -14.64
CA LEU A 696 11.55 9.19 -15.01
C LEU A 696 11.91 9.46 -16.48
N VAL A 697 13.06 8.96 -16.95
CA VAL A 697 13.48 9.13 -18.34
C VAL A 697 12.54 8.40 -19.31
N LYS A 698 12.05 7.19 -18.95
CA LYS A 698 11.07 6.43 -19.75
C LYS A 698 9.76 7.19 -19.88
N GLU A 699 9.24 7.71 -18.79
CA GLU A 699 7.96 8.42 -18.77
C GLU A 699 8.03 9.76 -19.52
N ILE A 700 9.11 10.53 -19.38
CA ILE A 700 9.35 11.76 -20.18
C ILE A 700 9.39 11.45 -21.67
N THR A 701 10.18 10.44 -22.06
CA THR A 701 10.31 10.04 -23.46
C THR A 701 8.96 9.58 -24.03
N ARG A 702 8.25 8.71 -23.31
CA ARG A 702 6.94 8.18 -23.69
C ARG A 702 5.92 9.31 -23.86
N CYS A 703 5.85 10.23 -22.88
CA CYS A 703 4.93 11.35 -22.90
C CYS A 703 5.21 12.28 -24.09
N TYR A 704 6.48 12.64 -24.30
CA TYR A 704 6.88 13.49 -25.42
C TYR A 704 6.53 12.88 -26.79
N LEU A 705 6.86 11.59 -26.97
CA LEU A 705 6.54 10.85 -28.19
C LEU A 705 5.03 10.83 -28.46
N ASN A 706 4.20 10.59 -27.44
CA ASN A 706 2.74 10.56 -27.57
C ASN A 706 2.15 11.93 -27.96
N ILE A 707 2.65 13.02 -27.39
CA ILE A 707 2.22 14.37 -27.75
C ILE A 707 2.53 14.66 -29.22
N ARG A 708 3.73 14.30 -29.68
CA ARG A 708 4.15 14.51 -31.07
C ARG A 708 3.39 13.62 -32.06
N THR A 709 3.16 12.34 -31.76
CA THR A 709 2.43 11.44 -32.68
C THR A 709 0.95 11.77 -32.80
N ASN A 710 0.28 12.16 -31.71
CA ASN A 710 -1.14 12.57 -31.74
C ASN A 710 -1.35 13.91 -32.49
N SER A 711 -0.38 14.83 -32.42
CA SER A 711 -0.44 16.09 -33.17
C SER A 711 -0.41 15.89 -34.69
N VAL A 712 0.27 14.84 -35.18
CA VAL A 712 0.36 14.49 -36.61
C VAL A 712 -0.94 13.89 -37.14
N GLN A 713 -1.70 13.16 -36.33
CA GLN A 713 -2.98 12.55 -36.75
C GLN A 713 -4.10 13.59 -36.94
N HIS A 714 -4.14 14.64 -36.11
CA HIS A 714 -5.11 15.73 -36.26
C HIS A 714 -4.84 16.63 -37.49
N LEU A 715 -3.58 16.77 -37.91
CA LEU A 715 -3.21 17.49 -39.13
C LEU A 715 -3.70 16.77 -40.41
N ASN A 716 -3.70 15.43 -40.40
CA ASN A 716 -4.19 14.63 -41.53
C ASN A 716 -5.71 14.65 -41.69
N LEU A 717 -6.47 14.92 -40.62
CA LEU A 717 -7.94 15.02 -40.66
C LEU A 717 -8.45 16.38 -41.19
N LYS A 718 -7.63 17.45 -41.18
CA LYS A 718 -7.99 18.76 -41.76
C LYS A 718 -7.57 18.93 -43.22
N TYR A 719 -6.80 18.00 -43.79
CA TYR A 719 -6.40 17.97 -45.19
C TYR A 719 -7.09 16.85 -45.98
N SER A 720 -8.41 16.84 -46.03
CA SER A 720 -9.16 16.20 -47.11
C SER A 720 -9.63 17.28 -48.10
N CYS A 721 -8.72 17.85 -48.89
CA CYS A 721 -9.09 18.63 -50.07
C CYS A 721 -9.10 17.72 -51.29
N GLY A 722 -10.23 17.71 -51.99
CA GLY A 722 -10.64 16.71 -52.96
C GLY A 722 -9.71 16.49 -54.14
N ARG A 723 -9.57 15.21 -54.54
CA ARG A 723 -9.15 14.84 -55.88
C ARG A 723 -10.29 15.13 -56.86
N HIS A 724 -10.35 16.33 -57.43
CA HIS A 724 -11.01 16.51 -58.72
C HIS A 724 -10.01 16.24 -59.84
N ARG A 725 -10.25 15.12 -60.54
CA ARG A 725 -9.59 14.73 -61.80
C ARG A 725 -9.73 15.86 -62.82
N LEU A 726 -8.61 16.32 -63.39
CA LEU A 726 -8.63 17.02 -64.67
C LEU A 726 -9.25 16.11 -65.75
N LYS A 727 -10.42 16.48 -66.24
CA LYS A 727 -10.84 16.18 -67.62
C LYS A 727 -11.11 17.50 -68.32
N ARG A 728 -10.40 17.71 -69.44
CA ARG A 728 -10.59 18.81 -70.40
C ARG A 728 -12.07 18.96 -70.75
N LEU A 729 -12.57 20.19 -70.78
CA LEU A 729 -13.60 20.64 -71.72
C LEU A 729 -13.44 22.14 -71.97
N LYS A 730 -13.36 22.48 -73.26
CA LYS A 730 -13.32 23.83 -73.83
C LYS A 730 -14.67 24.52 -73.61
N GLY A 731 -14.70 25.84 -73.44
CA GLY A 731 -15.92 26.62 -73.63
C GLY A 731 -15.92 27.95 -72.91
N LYS A 732 -16.29 29.02 -73.62
CA LYS A 732 -16.27 30.44 -73.26
C LYS A 732 -17.52 30.87 -72.48
N HIS A 733 -17.45 32.10 -71.93
CA HIS A 733 -18.53 32.99 -71.43
C HIS A 733 -19.02 32.71 -70.00
N LEU A 734 -19.36 33.65 -69.10
CA LEU A 734 -19.46 35.13 -69.04
C LEU A 734 -19.44 35.53 -67.53
N PHE A 735 -19.16 36.81 -67.23
CA PHE A 735 -18.98 37.50 -65.93
C PHE A 735 -19.98 37.19 -64.77
N PRO A 736 -19.60 37.55 -63.52
CA PRO A 736 -20.54 38.21 -62.63
C PRO A 736 -19.98 39.47 -61.95
N SER A 737 -20.85 40.46 -61.76
CA SER A 737 -20.72 41.58 -60.82
C SER A 737 -22.00 41.65 -59.94
N PRO A 738 -21.93 42.29 -58.76
CA PRO A 738 -22.58 41.83 -57.52
C PRO A 738 -23.74 42.73 -57.05
N LEU A 739 -24.48 42.32 -56.00
CA LEU A 739 -24.85 43.15 -54.82
C LEU A 739 -25.86 42.47 -53.87
N ASP A 740 -25.69 42.83 -52.58
CA ASP A 740 -26.70 43.07 -51.53
C ASP A 740 -27.25 41.98 -50.56
N SER A 741 -26.75 42.11 -49.31
CA SER A 741 -27.45 42.36 -48.03
C SER A 741 -28.58 41.46 -47.50
N CYS A 742 -28.45 41.04 -46.23
CA CYS A 742 -29.44 40.96 -45.12
C CYS A 742 -28.88 40.00 -44.05
N GLN A 743 -28.41 40.40 -42.86
CA GLN A 743 -29.11 40.85 -41.64
C GLN A 743 -30.33 40.03 -41.16
N LEU A 744 -30.12 39.44 -39.97
CA LEU A 744 -30.98 39.40 -38.78
C LEU A 744 -32.06 38.31 -38.60
N SER A 745 -31.80 37.51 -37.55
CA SER A 745 -32.60 37.39 -36.31
C SER A 745 -33.44 36.12 -36.08
N CYS A 746 -33.26 35.63 -34.86
CA CYS A 746 -33.88 34.47 -34.22
C CYS A 746 -35.38 34.66 -33.96
N THR A 747 -36.12 33.55 -33.94
CA THR A 747 -37.36 33.40 -33.16
C THR A 747 -37.41 32.05 -32.46
N HIS A 748 -38.06 32.09 -31.31
CA HIS A 748 -38.21 31.09 -30.25
C HIS A 748 -39.47 30.22 -30.46
N MET A 749 -39.63 29.23 -29.56
CA MET A 749 -40.82 28.39 -29.21
C MET A 749 -40.97 27.09 -30.04
N GLY A 750 -41.28 25.93 -29.46
CA GLY A 750 -41.58 25.57 -28.08
C GLY A 750 -42.32 24.22 -28.06
N SER A 751 -42.00 23.36 -27.09
CA SER A 751 -42.88 22.41 -26.38
C SER A 751 -42.04 21.65 -25.36
#